data_AF-A0A075HP78-F1
#
_entry.id   AF-A0A075HP78-F1
#
_cell.length_a   1.000
_cell.length_b   1.000
_cell.length_c   1.000
_cell.angle_alpha   90.00
_cell.angle_beta   90.00
_cell.angle_gamma   90.00
#
_symmetry.space_group_name_H-M   'P 1'
#
loop_
_entity.id
_entity.type
_entity.pdbx_description
1 polymer ?
#
loop_
_entity_poly.entity_id
_entity_poly.type
_entity_poly.pdbx_seq_one_letter_code
_entity_poly.pdbx_strand_id
1 'polypeptide(L)'
;MLNAFTAAADIETLVVAFERDPSLSRAYPHRVLMSWHLLPGGSQIDWESLAELRRTALDSIGDSDGDSVLSSASIALISLLDGLPRDIDSVHGKLDSDGLRSLNEVRRALSPDGDGVVRENKIGNLEESILRADLTHLERCLFDALITALKLNRAAMGLQIGTGGDEERSVDALGRLCNAEDVAMRTIVAVADLVNEHNLGVVALEEWYRDNDRSGPEFQIVRAANLRSRGDRLNAARAYKDAAIKLRQDFERSALVMRKSLIEFAHAAGWSEAVALVDANPVVSSSVTNRFKLYLRTCKRHVDGNTDEASAGLIEFAAHEEEGARNGAAGSIRDRRVEILEGLHRYPDEHGLPPDPFQGSVTAALHEARTSETSRQTDLERSFMIEMRGKKDPARIADIAIEVAETEPINGLRMLEKAIASGNLGSKQSDSLRKSQRALFVIHSDSIPVRGRRPLRNLSLKPLVMVDTNVLIEALKDDLLKHLSSDSLGSLDWTVERAFHWMLRRRAEEGRVLLHIPPAARGEFLHRAKSPDSILSTFSDTYIDKATWSEVVDDAFLEQRVGAVCKAFDSWSSPSTSKGEKPDLDAFLLRHREVFKLVDKQKRRGGRTPSRTSIGGEEIYPERGDREIMQDAAALALTSIPDVGDVLVATRDSDFRLVSRALEEEFGFGVVGDAQQLNSGIL
;
A
#
# COMPACT_ATOMS: atom_id res chain seq x y z
N MET A 1 -29.11 -18.94 -30.42
CA MET A 1 -28.93 -19.42 -29.04
C MET A 1 -28.40 -18.30 -28.14
N LEU A 2 -27.22 -17.73 -28.42
CA LEU A 2 -26.68 -16.57 -27.67
C LEU A 2 -27.68 -15.41 -27.50
N ASN A 3 -28.43 -15.05 -28.55
CA ASN A 3 -29.43 -13.97 -28.47
C ASN A 3 -30.51 -14.21 -27.40
N ALA A 4 -30.93 -15.46 -27.22
CA ALA A 4 -31.94 -15.80 -26.22
C ALA A 4 -31.38 -15.67 -24.80
N PHE A 5 -30.14 -16.14 -24.58
CA PHE A 5 -29.47 -16.00 -23.28
C PHE A 5 -29.19 -14.52 -22.94
N THR A 6 -28.77 -13.72 -23.91
CA THR A 6 -28.57 -12.26 -23.73
C THR A 6 -29.87 -11.56 -23.37
N ALA A 7 -30.97 -11.82 -24.07
CA ALA A 7 -32.26 -11.20 -23.77
C ALA A 7 -32.82 -11.63 -22.40
N ALA A 8 -32.52 -12.86 -21.97
CA ALA A 8 -32.94 -13.40 -20.68
C ALA A 8 -31.99 -13.05 -19.52
N ALA A 9 -30.87 -12.37 -19.79
CA ALA A 9 -29.79 -12.15 -18.82
C ALA A 9 -29.27 -13.46 -18.17
N ASP A 10 -29.25 -14.56 -18.93
CA ASP A 10 -28.68 -15.84 -18.51
C ASP A 10 -27.15 -15.80 -18.68
N ILE A 11 -26.49 -15.14 -17.71
CA ILE A 11 -25.07 -14.81 -17.77
C ILE A 11 -24.19 -16.05 -17.71
N GLU A 12 -24.52 -17.03 -16.86
CA GLU A 12 -23.70 -18.24 -16.72
C GLU A 12 -23.64 -19.02 -18.03
N THR A 13 -24.79 -19.20 -18.69
CA THR A 13 -24.85 -19.93 -19.95
C THR A 13 -24.14 -19.17 -21.08
N LEU A 14 -24.15 -17.83 -21.06
CA LEU A 14 -23.37 -17.01 -21.98
C LEU A 14 -21.87 -17.23 -21.80
N VAL A 15 -21.37 -17.18 -20.57
CA VAL A 15 -19.94 -17.35 -20.31
C VAL A 15 -19.47 -18.76 -20.68
N VAL A 16 -20.23 -19.80 -20.33
CA VAL A 16 -19.93 -21.17 -20.76
C VAL A 16 -19.88 -21.29 -22.29
N ALA A 17 -20.71 -20.55 -23.03
CA ALA A 17 -20.66 -20.53 -24.49
C ALA A 17 -19.37 -19.86 -24.99
N PHE A 18 -18.93 -18.76 -24.37
CA PHE A 18 -17.67 -18.08 -24.70
C PHE A 18 -16.44 -18.93 -24.37
N GLU A 19 -16.44 -19.67 -23.27
CA GLU A 19 -15.34 -20.58 -22.91
C GLU A 19 -15.20 -21.74 -23.90
N ARG A 20 -16.33 -22.26 -24.40
CA ARG A 20 -16.34 -23.34 -25.39
C ARG A 20 -15.86 -22.88 -26.77
N ASP A 21 -16.15 -21.65 -27.14
CA ASP A 21 -15.69 -21.04 -28.40
C ASP A 21 -15.19 -19.62 -28.15
N PRO A 22 -13.89 -19.45 -27.81
CA PRO A 22 -13.30 -18.15 -27.54
C PRO A 22 -13.35 -17.18 -28.73
N SER A 23 -13.61 -17.64 -29.96
CA SER A 23 -13.77 -16.73 -31.11
C SER A 23 -15.01 -15.84 -30.97
N LEU A 24 -16.01 -16.30 -30.21
CA LEU A 24 -17.23 -15.55 -29.91
C LEU A 24 -16.97 -14.31 -29.07
N SER A 25 -15.91 -14.27 -28.26
CA SER A 25 -15.56 -13.08 -27.47
C SER A 25 -15.15 -11.89 -28.35
N ARG A 26 -14.56 -12.18 -29.52
CA ARG A 26 -14.22 -11.18 -30.54
C ARG A 26 -15.43 -10.76 -31.36
N ALA A 27 -16.34 -11.70 -31.64
CA ALA A 27 -17.54 -11.44 -32.42
C ALA A 27 -18.61 -10.68 -31.62
N TYR A 28 -18.73 -10.93 -30.31
CA TYR A 28 -19.74 -10.33 -29.44
C TYR A 28 -19.14 -9.71 -28.17
N PRO A 29 -18.21 -8.73 -28.31
CA PRO A 29 -17.43 -8.22 -27.18
C PRO A 29 -18.31 -7.57 -26.11
N HIS A 30 -19.35 -6.81 -26.50
CA HIS A 30 -20.29 -6.20 -25.55
C HIS A 30 -21.00 -7.22 -24.65
N ARG A 31 -21.28 -8.42 -25.14
CA ARG A 31 -21.91 -9.48 -24.33
C ARG A 31 -20.96 -10.10 -23.32
N VAL A 32 -19.67 -10.19 -23.65
CA VAL A 32 -18.64 -10.61 -22.70
C VAL A 32 -18.48 -9.57 -21.59
N LEU A 33 -18.40 -8.29 -21.96
CA LEU A 33 -18.32 -7.18 -21.01
C LEU A 33 -19.54 -7.09 -20.10
N MET A 34 -20.75 -7.27 -20.65
CA MET A 34 -21.97 -7.43 -19.87
C MET A 34 -21.87 -8.58 -18.87
N SER A 35 -21.34 -9.73 -19.30
CA SER A 35 -21.19 -10.90 -18.45
C SER A 35 -20.19 -10.67 -17.31
N TRP A 36 -19.13 -9.89 -17.54
CA TRP A 36 -18.19 -9.47 -16.50
C TRP A 36 -18.86 -8.69 -15.36
N HIS A 37 -19.79 -7.78 -15.69
CA HIS A 37 -20.46 -6.98 -14.66
C HIS A 37 -21.63 -7.69 -13.98
N LEU A 38 -22.25 -8.65 -14.67
CA LEU A 38 -23.49 -9.29 -14.22
C LEU A 38 -23.34 -10.75 -13.77
N LEU A 39 -22.12 -11.33 -13.81
CA LEU A 39 -21.91 -12.70 -13.35
C LEU A 39 -22.34 -12.82 -11.88
N PRO A 40 -23.30 -13.71 -11.54
CA PRO A 40 -23.72 -13.89 -10.16
C PRO A 40 -22.57 -14.34 -9.28
N GLY A 41 -22.51 -13.85 -8.04
CA GLY A 41 -21.48 -14.23 -7.09
C GLY A 41 -21.49 -15.73 -6.80
N GLY A 42 -22.65 -16.39 -6.72
CA GLY A 42 -22.73 -17.83 -6.49
C GLY A 42 -22.22 -18.70 -7.65
N SER A 43 -21.77 -18.10 -8.74
CA SER A 43 -21.38 -18.84 -9.94
C SER A 43 -20.12 -19.69 -9.72
N GLN A 44 -20.10 -20.86 -10.35
CA GLN A 44 -18.95 -21.77 -10.36
C GLN A 44 -17.97 -21.49 -11.51
N ILE A 45 -18.24 -20.45 -12.29
CA ILE A 45 -17.40 -20.03 -13.41
C ILE A 45 -16.10 -19.46 -12.87
N ASP A 46 -15.00 -19.88 -13.48
CA ASP A 46 -13.67 -19.37 -13.14
C ASP A 46 -13.56 -17.88 -13.52
N TRP A 47 -13.36 -17.04 -12.51
CA TRP A 47 -13.24 -15.60 -12.68
C TRP A 47 -12.01 -15.23 -13.52
N GLU A 48 -10.91 -15.99 -13.41
CA GLU A 48 -9.70 -15.75 -14.20
C GLU A 48 -9.93 -16.04 -15.70
N SER A 49 -10.65 -17.12 -16.00
CA SER A 49 -11.11 -17.44 -17.36
C SER A 49 -11.94 -16.31 -17.96
N LEU A 50 -12.92 -15.78 -17.21
CA LEU A 50 -13.73 -14.65 -17.67
C LEU A 50 -12.90 -13.36 -17.85
N ALA A 51 -11.87 -13.14 -17.02
CA ALA A 51 -10.95 -12.01 -17.18
C ALA A 51 -10.15 -12.08 -18.50
N GLU A 52 -9.74 -13.27 -18.94
CA GLU A 52 -9.08 -13.46 -20.24
C GLU A 52 -10.04 -13.22 -21.42
N LEU A 53 -11.27 -13.70 -21.31
CA LEU A 53 -12.32 -13.41 -22.30
C LEU A 53 -12.59 -11.91 -22.39
N ARG A 54 -12.65 -11.21 -21.24
CA ARG A 54 -12.81 -9.76 -21.17
C ARG A 54 -11.67 -9.02 -21.88
N ARG A 55 -10.41 -9.39 -21.64
CA ARG A 55 -9.26 -8.80 -22.35
C ARG A 55 -9.38 -8.95 -23.87
N THR A 56 -9.73 -10.16 -24.32
CA THR A 56 -9.95 -10.41 -25.76
C THR A 56 -11.11 -9.57 -26.33
N ALA A 57 -12.18 -9.39 -25.56
CA ALA A 57 -13.33 -8.58 -25.95
C ALA A 57 -12.98 -7.09 -26.04
N LEU A 58 -12.22 -6.54 -25.08
CA LEU A 58 -11.75 -5.15 -25.08
C LEU A 58 -10.88 -4.85 -26.31
N ASP A 59 -10.00 -5.78 -26.71
CA ASP A 59 -9.14 -5.61 -27.89
C ASP A 59 -9.94 -5.56 -29.21
N SER A 60 -11.10 -6.22 -29.25
CA SER A 60 -11.89 -6.48 -30.45
C SER A 60 -13.14 -5.60 -30.59
N ILE A 61 -13.47 -4.81 -29.56
CA ILE A 61 -14.74 -4.06 -29.48
C ILE A 61 -14.94 -3.04 -30.62
N GLY A 62 -13.85 -2.39 -31.07
CA GLY A 62 -13.88 -1.41 -32.17
C GLY A 62 -14.12 -2.04 -33.55
N ASP A 63 -13.90 -3.34 -33.68
CA ASP A 63 -14.04 -4.09 -34.93
C ASP A 63 -15.34 -4.91 -34.99
N SER A 64 -16.22 -4.78 -33.97
CA SER A 64 -17.45 -5.58 -33.88
C SER A 64 -18.59 -5.02 -34.74
N ASP A 65 -19.23 -5.90 -35.51
CA ASP A 65 -20.53 -5.63 -36.11
C ASP A 65 -21.54 -5.49 -34.96
N GLY A 66 -22.16 -4.31 -34.83
CA GLY A 66 -22.99 -3.96 -33.68
C GLY A 66 -24.00 -5.03 -33.22
N ASP A 67 -24.35 -5.02 -31.93
CA ASP A 67 -25.19 -6.04 -31.34
C ASP A 67 -26.68 -5.81 -31.62
N SER A 68 -27.35 -6.80 -32.23
CA SER A 68 -28.78 -6.72 -32.57
C SER A 68 -29.73 -6.96 -31.39
N VAL A 69 -29.23 -7.42 -30.25
CA VAL A 69 -30.03 -7.75 -29.05
C VAL A 69 -29.88 -6.70 -27.97
N LEU A 70 -28.66 -6.17 -27.78
CA LEU A 70 -28.42 -5.13 -26.79
C LEU A 70 -29.01 -3.80 -27.26
N SER A 71 -29.75 -3.12 -26.39
CA SER A 71 -30.22 -1.76 -26.68
C SER A 71 -29.04 -0.78 -26.71
N SER A 72 -29.24 0.38 -27.33
CA SER A 72 -28.26 1.47 -27.28
C SER A 72 -27.97 1.93 -25.84
N ALA A 73 -28.95 1.83 -24.94
CA ALA A 73 -28.76 2.13 -23.51
C ALA A 73 -27.93 1.05 -22.82
N SER A 74 -28.16 -0.24 -23.11
CA SER A 74 -27.33 -1.33 -22.58
C SER A 74 -25.88 -1.21 -23.02
N ILE A 75 -25.61 -0.95 -24.30
CA ILE A 75 -24.26 -0.75 -24.82
C ILE A 75 -23.58 0.42 -24.11
N ALA A 76 -24.26 1.57 -24.01
CA ALA A 76 -23.70 2.74 -23.34
C ALA A 76 -23.45 2.52 -21.83
N LEU A 77 -24.31 1.78 -21.12
CA LEU A 77 -24.10 1.38 -19.73
C LEU A 77 -22.90 0.45 -19.56
N ILE A 78 -22.75 -0.54 -20.44
CA ILE A 78 -21.59 -1.45 -20.44
C ILE A 78 -20.30 -0.64 -20.65
N SER A 79 -20.29 0.25 -21.65
CA SER A 79 -19.15 1.13 -21.89
C SER A 79 -18.86 2.06 -20.71
N LEU A 80 -19.88 2.55 -20.01
CA LEU A 80 -19.73 3.37 -18.80
C LEU A 80 -19.15 2.58 -17.62
N LEU A 81 -19.44 1.28 -17.51
CA LEU A 81 -18.92 0.38 -16.47
C LEU A 81 -17.48 -0.09 -16.74
N ASP A 82 -17.08 -0.23 -18.02
CA ASP A 82 -15.74 -0.69 -18.44
C ASP A 82 -14.76 0.43 -18.80
N GLY A 83 -15.22 1.68 -18.97
CA GLY A 83 -14.36 2.78 -19.37
C GLY A 83 -15.12 4.01 -19.84
N LEU A 84 -14.76 4.50 -21.03
CA LEU A 84 -15.28 5.76 -21.57
C LEU A 84 -16.31 5.49 -22.67
N PRO A 85 -17.61 5.72 -22.40
CA PRO A 85 -18.62 5.64 -23.43
C PRO A 85 -18.45 6.79 -24.44
N ARG A 86 -18.56 6.47 -25.73
CA ARG A 86 -18.55 7.47 -26.82
C ARG A 86 -19.78 8.38 -26.75
N ASP A 87 -20.92 7.81 -26.38
CA ASP A 87 -22.20 8.49 -26.23
C ASP A 87 -22.97 7.88 -25.05
N ILE A 88 -23.56 8.74 -24.23
CA ILE A 88 -24.38 8.38 -23.06
C ILE A 88 -25.81 8.93 -23.19
N ASP A 89 -26.17 9.54 -24.32
CA ASP A 89 -27.49 10.12 -24.54
C ASP A 89 -28.60 9.07 -24.46
N SER A 90 -28.30 7.82 -24.85
CA SER A 90 -29.21 6.69 -24.67
C SER A 90 -29.47 6.37 -23.20
N VAL A 91 -28.46 6.50 -22.32
CA VAL A 91 -28.61 6.38 -20.86
C VAL A 91 -29.34 7.59 -20.31
N HIS A 92 -29.01 8.79 -20.80
CA HIS A 92 -29.66 10.01 -20.37
C HIS A 92 -31.16 9.99 -20.67
N GLY A 93 -31.56 9.50 -21.83
CA GLY A 93 -32.96 9.38 -22.22
C GLY A 93 -33.78 8.42 -21.34
N LYS A 94 -33.14 7.57 -20.53
CA LYS A 94 -33.82 6.69 -19.57
C LYS A 94 -34.04 7.31 -18.20
N LEU A 95 -33.29 8.34 -17.83
CA LEU A 95 -33.33 8.95 -16.51
C LEU A 95 -34.16 10.23 -16.51
N ASP A 96 -34.80 10.52 -15.38
CA ASP A 96 -35.44 11.83 -15.16
C ASP A 96 -34.40 12.93 -14.88
N SER A 97 -34.84 14.19 -14.79
CA SER A 97 -33.95 15.34 -14.61
C SER A 97 -33.12 15.29 -13.32
N ASP A 98 -33.60 14.60 -12.30
CA ASP A 98 -32.90 14.47 -11.02
C ASP A 98 -31.90 13.31 -11.04
N GLY A 99 -32.23 12.20 -11.71
CA GLY A 99 -31.31 11.10 -11.99
C GLY A 99 -30.14 11.54 -12.86
N LEU A 100 -30.40 12.28 -13.94
CA LEU A 100 -29.37 12.87 -14.81
C LEU A 100 -28.39 13.75 -14.04
N ARG A 101 -28.92 14.65 -13.20
CA ARG A 101 -28.10 15.55 -12.38
C ARG A 101 -27.24 14.76 -11.41
N SER A 102 -27.82 13.73 -10.79
CA SER A 102 -27.13 12.88 -9.83
C SER A 102 -26.02 12.06 -10.46
N LEU A 103 -26.26 11.45 -11.64
CA LEU A 103 -25.25 10.72 -12.40
C LEU A 103 -24.07 11.61 -12.78
N ASN A 104 -24.33 12.82 -13.29
CA ASN A 104 -23.28 13.76 -13.68
C ASN A 104 -22.48 14.28 -12.49
N GLU A 105 -23.13 14.55 -11.34
CA GLU A 105 -22.43 14.94 -10.12
C GLU A 105 -21.53 13.81 -9.59
N VAL A 106 -22.01 12.56 -9.61
CA VAL A 106 -21.23 11.39 -9.19
C VAL A 106 -20.00 11.22 -10.08
N ARG A 107 -20.18 11.27 -11.40
CA ARG A 107 -19.08 11.17 -12.37
C ARG A 107 -18.07 12.30 -12.20
N ARG A 108 -18.54 13.53 -11.94
CA ARG A 108 -17.66 14.66 -11.62
C ARG A 108 -16.84 14.44 -10.36
N ALA A 109 -17.45 13.89 -9.30
CA ALA A 109 -16.73 13.58 -8.07
C ALA A 109 -15.63 12.53 -8.28
N LEU A 110 -15.86 11.56 -9.17
CA LEU A 110 -14.90 10.51 -9.55
C LEU A 110 -13.97 10.89 -10.71
N SER A 111 -14.05 12.12 -11.22
CA SER A 111 -13.11 12.61 -12.25
C SER A 111 -11.72 12.85 -11.65
N PRO A 112 -10.64 12.93 -12.46
CA PRO A 112 -9.29 13.13 -11.94
C PRO A 112 -9.07 14.43 -11.13
N ASP A 113 -9.89 15.46 -11.35
CA ASP A 113 -9.90 16.71 -10.55
C ASP A 113 -11.08 16.75 -9.55
N GLY A 114 -11.81 15.65 -9.45
CA GLY A 114 -12.87 15.46 -8.48
C GLY A 114 -12.32 15.29 -7.07
N ASP A 115 -13.17 15.52 -6.07
CA ASP A 115 -12.84 15.33 -4.66
C ASP A 115 -12.82 13.84 -4.25
N GLY A 116 -13.17 12.94 -5.17
CA GLY A 116 -13.28 11.50 -4.97
C GLY A 116 -14.46 11.10 -4.08
N VAL A 117 -15.26 12.04 -3.58
CA VAL A 117 -16.29 11.77 -2.57
C VAL A 117 -17.68 11.83 -3.21
N VAL A 118 -18.18 10.66 -3.57
CA VAL A 118 -19.57 10.51 -4.00
C VAL A 118 -20.51 10.65 -2.81
N ARG A 119 -21.46 11.59 -2.87
CA ARG A 119 -22.43 11.82 -1.80
C ARG A 119 -23.54 10.76 -1.84
N GLU A 120 -23.88 10.23 -0.67
CA GLU A 120 -24.88 9.16 -0.51
C GLU A 120 -26.26 9.54 -1.03
N ASN A 121 -26.70 10.77 -0.78
CA ASN A 121 -27.97 11.28 -1.29
C ASN A 121 -28.03 11.34 -2.82
N LYS A 122 -26.89 11.48 -3.50
CA LYS A 122 -26.84 11.47 -4.97
C LYS A 122 -26.98 10.06 -5.53
N ILE A 123 -26.40 9.07 -4.86
CA ILE A 123 -26.64 7.67 -5.18
C ILE A 123 -28.13 7.34 -4.97
N GLY A 124 -28.71 7.73 -3.83
CA GLY A 124 -30.12 7.50 -3.53
C GLY A 124 -31.08 8.16 -4.54
N ASN A 125 -30.81 9.40 -4.96
CA ASN A 125 -31.60 10.06 -6.00
C ASN A 125 -31.53 9.32 -7.35
N LEU A 126 -30.35 8.78 -7.69
CA LEU A 126 -30.18 7.99 -8.90
C LEU A 126 -30.95 6.66 -8.82
N GLU A 127 -30.92 5.98 -7.68
CA GLU A 127 -31.72 4.77 -7.41
C GLU A 127 -33.22 5.05 -7.58
N GLU A 128 -33.73 6.15 -7.02
CA GLU A 128 -35.15 6.52 -7.18
C GLU A 128 -35.53 6.78 -8.64
N SER A 129 -34.64 7.41 -9.41
CA SER A 129 -34.83 7.66 -10.84
C SER A 129 -34.90 6.34 -11.62
N ILE A 130 -33.96 5.42 -11.37
CA ILE A 130 -33.91 4.08 -11.99
C ILE A 130 -35.16 3.25 -11.66
N LEU A 131 -35.70 3.37 -10.44
CA LEU A 131 -36.94 2.68 -10.05
C LEU A 131 -38.15 3.15 -10.84
N ARG A 132 -38.20 4.44 -11.23
CA ARG A 132 -39.31 5.04 -11.99
C ARG A 132 -39.12 4.91 -13.50
N ALA A 133 -37.91 4.60 -13.97
CA ALA A 133 -37.57 4.51 -15.38
C ALA A 133 -38.19 3.27 -16.07
N ASP A 134 -38.56 3.44 -17.34
CA ASP A 134 -39.01 2.36 -18.21
C ASP A 134 -37.78 1.62 -18.79
N LEU A 135 -37.41 0.55 -18.10
CA LEU A 135 -36.20 -0.24 -18.35
C LEU A 135 -36.58 -1.67 -18.72
N THR A 136 -35.90 -2.21 -19.73
CA THR A 136 -35.88 -3.67 -19.94
C THR A 136 -35.24 -4.37 -18.75
N HIS A 137 -35.46 -5.68 -18.62
CA HIS A 137 -34.83 -6.47 -17.55
C HIS A 137 -33.30 -6.30 -17.54
N LEU A 138 -32.67 -6.38 -18.72
CA LEU A 138 -31.23 -6.24 -18.84
C LEU A 138 -30.73 -4.82 -18.53
N GLU A 139 -31.43 -3.78 -19.00
CA GLU A 139 -31.10 -2.39 -18.66
C GLU A 139 -31.15 -2.16 -17.14
N ARG A 140 -32.14 -2.74 -16.45
CA ARG A 140 -32.26 -2.68 -14.99
C ARG A 140 -31.06 -3.33 -14.31
N CYS A 141 -30.69 -4.55 -14.69
CA CYS A 141 -29.51 -5.23 -14.13
C CYS A 141 -28.22 -4.41 -14.30
N LEU A 142 -28.02 -3.78 -15.47
CA LEU A 142 -26.85 -2.93 -15.72
C LEU A 142 -26.86 -1.63 -14.88
N PHE A 143 -28.03 -1.02 -14.68
CA PHE A 143 -28.17 0.12 -13.78
C PHE A 143 -27.92 -0.28 -12.31
N ASP A 144 -28.36 -1.46 -11.88
CA ASP A 144 -28.09 -1.96 -10.53
C ASP A 144 -26.59 -2.25 -10.33
N ALA A 145 -25.90 -2.77 -11.36
CA ALA A 145 -24.45 -2.92 -11.37
C ALA A 145 -23.73 -1.56 -11.27
N LEU A 146 -24.25 -0.53 -11.95
CA LEU A 146 -23.75 0.85 -11.83
C LEU A 146 -23.90 1.38 -10.40
N ILE A 147 -25.08 1.25 -9.79
CA ILE A 147 -25.30 1.67 -8.40
C ILE A 147 -24.35 0.94 -7.44
N THR A 148 -24.17 -0.36 -7.65
CA THR A 148 -23.24 -1.19 -6.86
C THR A 148 -21.80 -0.70 -6.96
N ALA A 149 -21.33 -0.40 -8.18
CA ALA A 149 -20.00 0.18 -8.40
C ALA A 149 -19.84 1.54 -7.69
N LEU A 150 -20.85 2.41 -7.73
CA LEU A 150 -20.81 3.71 -7.05
C LEU A 150 -20.75 3.59 -5.52
N LYS A 151 -21.51 2.65 -4.95
CA LYS A 151 -21.47 2.35 -3.50
C LYS A 151 -20.11 1.79 -3.09
N LEU A 152 -19.55 0.88 -3.88
CA LEU A 152 -18.23 0.32 -3.67
C LEU A 152 -17.16 1.42 -3.70
N ASN A 153 -17.18 2.29 -4.72
CA ASN A 153 -16.25 3.41 -4.83
C ASN A 153 -16.32 4.35 -3.61
N ARG A 154 -17.53 4.67 -3.16
CA ARG A 154 -17.74 5.48 -1.95
C ARG A 154 -17.12 4.83 -0.71
N ALA A 155 -17.32 3.53 -0.53
CA ALA A 155 -16.72 2.79 0.60
C ALA A 155 -15.20 2.74 0.50
N ALA A 156 -14.65 2.44 -0.68
CA ALA A 156 -13.21 2.47 -0.94
C ALA A 156 -12.61 3.85 -0.61
N MET A 157 -13.27 4.93 -1.04
CA MET A 157 -12.79 6.29 -0.75
C MET A 157 -12.87 6.68 0.73
N GLY A 158 -13.89 6.20 1.45
CA GLY A 158 -13.96 6.35 2.90
C GLY A 158 -12.75 5.72 3.60
N LEU A 159 -12.31 4.54 3.14
CA LEU A 159 -11.12 3.86 3.65
C LEU A 159 -9.82 4.62 3.31
N GLN A 160 -9.71 5.16 2.10
CA GLN A 160 -8.50 5.84 1.62
C GLN A 160 -8.29 7.22 2.24
N ILE A 161 -9.36 7.97 2.55
CA ILE A 161 -9.24 9.31 3.17
C ILE A 161 -8.83 9.20 4.64
N GLY A 162 -9.27 8.16 5.35
CA GLY A 162 -8.76 7.77 6.67
C GLY A 162 -9.07 8.77 7.78
N THR A 163 -10.25 9.40 7.81
CA THR A 163 -10.67 10.18 9.00
C THR A 163 -11.44 9.32 10.00
N GLY A 164 -11.25 9.58 11.30
CA GLY A 164 -11.81 8.76 12.37
C GLY A 164 -13.35 8.67 12.31
N GLY A 165 -13.87 7.46 12.12
CA GLY A 165 -15.31 7.16 11.94
C GLY A 165 -15.71 6.74 10.52
N ASP A 166 -14.85 6.94 9.52
CA ASP A 166 -15.14 6.56 8.13
C ASP A 166 -14.88 5.08 7.85
N GLU A 167 -13.95 4.44 8.55
CA GLU A 167 -13.64 3.01 8.38
C GLU A 167 -14.85 2.13 8.72
N GLU A 168 -15.46 2.32 9.89
CA GLU A 168 -16.62 1.54 10.35
C GLU A 168 -17.81 1.66 9.38
N ARG A 169 -18.10 2.88 8.91
CA ARG A 169 -19.15 3.11 7.90
C ARG A 169 -18.83 2.44 6.57
N SER A 170 -17.57 2.46 6.17
CA SER A 170 -17.12 1.82 4.93
C SER A 170 -17.24 0.30 5.04
N VAL A 171 -16.84 -0.28 6.17
CA VAL A 171 -17.00 -1.72 6.46
C VAL A 171 -18.47 -2.14 6.46
N ASP A 172 -19.36 -1.36 7.08
CA ASP A 172 -20.81 -1.62 7.05
C ASP A 172 -21.36 -1.57 5.61
N ALA A 173 -20.96 -0.56 4.82
CA ALA A 173 -21.37 -0.44 3.43
C ALA A 173 -20.90 -1.64 2.59
N LEU A 174 -19.63 -2.06 2.73
CA LEU A 174 -19.10 -3.26 2.07
C LEU A 174 -19.86 -4.52 2.48
N GLY A 175 -20.19 -4.65 3.77
CA GLY A 175 -21.00 -5.77 4.27
C GLY A 175 -22.39 -5.86 3.63
N ARG A 176 -23.06 -4.71 3.44
CA ARG A 176 -24.35 -4.66 2.75
C ARG A 176 -24.25 -5.07 1.27
N LEU A 177 -23.15 -4.71 0.60
CA LEU A 177 -22.91 -5.13 -0.79
C LEU A 177 -22.75 -6.64 -0.91
N CYS A 178 -21.99 -7.27 0.00
CA CYS A 178 -21.80 -8.73 0.00
C CYS A 178 -23.07 -9.52 0.33
N ASN A 179 -23.98 -8.94 1.12
CA ASN A 179 -25.25 -9.58 1.51
C ASN A 179 -26.40 -9.37 0.51
N ALA A 180 -26.17 -8.66 -0.60
CA ALA A 180 -27.20 -8.49 -1.62
C ALA A 180 -27.51 -9.85 -2.29
N GLU A 181 -28.80 -10.15 -2.51
CA GLU A 181 -29.26 -11.42 -3.09
C GLU A 181 -28.64 -11.68 -4.47
N ASP A 182 -28.57 -10.64 -5.31
CA ASP A 182 -28.02 -10.67 -6.66
C ASP A 182 -26.60 -10.08 -6.74
N VAL A 183 -25.79 -10.24 -5.69
CA VAL A 183 -24.41 -9.71 -5.68
C VAL A 183 -23.60 -10.27 -6.85
N ALA A 184 -22.95 -9.40 -7.62
CA ALA A 184 -22.09 -9.80 -8.72
C ALA A 184 -20.72 -10.30 -8.22
N MET A 185 -20.12 -11.26 -8.91
CA MET A 185 -18.79 -11.79 -8.59
C MET A 185 -17.73 -10.68 -8.56
N ARG A 186 -17.80 -9.70 -9.48
CA ARG A 186 -16.92 -8.53 -9.49
C ARG A 186 -16.92 -7.78 -8.15
N THR A 187 -18.09 -7.62 -7.54
CA THR A 187 -18.24 -6.92 -6.25
C THR A 187 -17.59 -7.71 -5.13
N ILE A 188 -17.77 -9.03 -5.12
CA ILE A 188 -17.14 -9.91 -4.13
C ILE A 188 -15.61 -9.83 -4.23
N VAL A 189 -15.06 -9.93 -5.44
CA VAL A 189 -13.61 -9.83 -5.69
C VAL A 189 -13.08 -8.47 -5.24
N ALA A 190 -13.75 -7.37 -5.62
CA ALA A 190 -13.30 -6.03 -5.24
C ALA A 190 -13.35 -5.78 -3.72
N VAL A 191 -14.38 -6.30 -3.02
CA VAL A 191 -14.44 -6.22 -1.55
C VAL A 191 -13.33 -7.08 -0.93
N ALA A 192 -13.05 -8.26 -1.48
CA ALA A 192 -11.96 -9.12 -1.03
C ALA A 192 -10.59 -8.46 -1.19
N ASP A 193 -10.37 -7.74 -2.31
CA ASP A 193 -9.17 -6.95 -2.54
C ASP A 193 -9.02 -5.84 -1.49
N LEU A 194 -10.09 -5.09 -1.19
CA LEU A 194 -10.07 -4.08 -0.12
C LEU A 194 -9.82 -4.69 1.27
N VAL A 195 -10.42 -5.84 1.57
CA VAL A 195 -10.18 -6.58 2.82
C VAL A 195 -8.71 -7.02 2.92
N ASN A 196 -8.13 -7.49 1.82
CA ASN A 196 -6.73 -7.88 1.78
C ASN A 196 -5.81 -6.64 1.92
N GLU A 197 -6.05 -5.58 1.15
CA GLU A 197 -5.25 -4.35 1.16
C GLU A 197 -5.23 -3.70 2.56
N HIS A 198 -6.41 -3.47 3.13
CA HIS A 198 -6.60 -2.67 4.34
C HIS A 198 -6.75 -3.51 5.62
N ASN A 199 -6.76 -4.84 5.50
CA ASN A 199 -6.89 -5.78 6.61
C ASN A 199 -8.20 -5.57 7.42
N LEU A 200 -9.32 -5.47 6.70
CA LEU A 200 -10.64 -5.10 7.22
C LEU A 200 -11.48 -6.33 7.59
N GLY A 201 -12.17 -6.27 8.72
CA GLY A 201 -13.11 -7.32 9.12
C GLY A 201 -14.50 -7.12 8.50
N VAL A 202 -14.77 -7.74 7.35
CA VAL A 202 -16.11 -7.78 6.72
C VAL A 202 -16.74 -9.16 6.96
N VAL A 203 -17.67 -9.24 7.91
CA VAL A 203 -18.30 -10.52 8.29
C VAL A 203 -19.09 -11.13 7.15
N ALA A 204 -19.93 -10.34 6.47
CA ALA A 204 -20.74 -10.77 5.34
C ALA A 204 -19.93 -11.47 4.23
N LEU A 205 -18.73 -10.98 3.95
CA LEU A 205 -17.84 -11.58 2.96
C LEU A 205 -17.33 -12.97 3.40
N GLU A 206 -17.01 -13.15 4.69
CA GLU A 206 -16.65 -14.47 5.22
C GLU A 206 -17.81 -15.45 5.11
N GLU A 207 -19.05 -14.98 5.38
CA GLU A 207 -20.26 -15.81 5.25
C GLU A 207 -20.48 -16.24 3.81
N TRP A 208 -20.33 -15.29 2.88
CA TRP A 208 -20.41 -15.57 1.45
C TRP A 208 -19.38 -16.61 1.02
N TYR A 209 -18.11 -16.47 1.40
CA TYR A 209 -17.07 -17.45 1.03
C TYR A 209 -17.32 -18.80 1.70
N ARG A 210 -17.81 -18.82 2.95
CA ARG A 210 -18.14 -20.07 3.64
C ARG A 210 -19.18 -20.89 2.87
N ASP A 211 -20.12 -20.22 2.20
CA ASP A 211 -21.22 -20.86 1.46
C ASP A 211 -20.84 -21.17 0.00
N ASN A 212 -19.94 -20.40 -0.63
CA ASN A 212 -19.61 -20.52 -2.05
C ASN A 212 -18.21 -21.08 -2.35
N ASP A 213 -17.17 -20.70 -1.58
CA ASP A 213 -15.81 -21.25 -1.69
C ASP A 213 -15.07 -21.24 -0.33
N ARG A 214 -15.39 -22.25 0.49
CA ARG A 214 -14.76 -22.42 1.81
C ARG A 214 -13.30 -22.90 1.73
N SER A 215 -12.90 -23.44 0.58
CA SER A 215 -11.61 -24.12 0.43
C SER A 215 -10.50 -23.18 -0.04
N GLY A 216 -10.87 -22.11 -0.76
CA GLY A 216 -9.96 -21.15 -1.34
C GLY A 216 -9.08 -20.38 -0.35
N PRO A 217 -8.01 -19.74 -0.84
CA PRO A 217 -7.16 -18.88 -0.03
C PRO A 217 -7.88 -17.62 0.44
N GLU A 218 -8.75 -17.04 -0.37
CA GLU A 218 -9.49 -15.81 -0.10
C GLU A 218 -10.37 -15.94 1.15
N PHE A 219 -11.08 -17.06 1.31
CA PHE A 219 -11.84 -17.36 2.53
C PHE A 219 -10.99 -17.23 3.80
N GLN A 220 -9.75 -17.78 3.77
CA GLN A 220 -8.87 -17.74 4.93
C GLN A 220 -8.29 -16.35 5.18
N ILE A 221 -8.04 -15.56 4.13
CA ILE A 221 -7.61 -14.15 4.25
C ILE A 221 -8.71 -13.32 4.93
N VAL A 222 -9.96 -13.44 4.45
CA VAL A 222 -11.11 -12.71 5.00
C VAL A 222 -11.39 -13.13 6.44
N ARG A 223 -11.39 -14.44 6.70
CA ARG A 223 -11.52 -14.98 8.06
C ARG A 223 -10.44 -14.47 9.00
N ALA A 224 -9.19 -14.41 8.54
CA ALA A 224 -8.10 -13.87 9.34
C ALA A 224 -8.32 -12.39 9.69
N ALA A 225 -8.79 -11.58 8.76
CA ALA A 225 -9.10 -10.17 8.99
C ALA A 225 -10.25 -9.99 10.00
N ASN A 226 -11.28 -10.84 9.94
CA ASN A 226 -12.38 -10.86 10.94
C ASN A 226 -11.92 -11.31 12.33
N LEU A 227 -11.04 -12.31 12.42
CA LEU A 227 -10.47 -12.74 13.70
C LEU A 227 -9.62 -11.62 14.32
N ARG A 228 -8.82 -10.96 13.50
CA ARG A 228 -8.00 -9.81 13.90
C ARG A 228 -8.84 -8.65 14.41
N SER A 229 -9.93 -8.29 13.72
CA SER A 229 -10.81 -7.17 14.14
C SER A 229 -11.47 -7.43 15.49
N ARG A 230 -11.68 -8.70 15.86
CA ARG A 230 -12.18 -9.14 17.17
C ARG A 230 -11.09 -9.27 18.25
N GLY A 231 -9.83 -9.02 17.90
CA GLY A 231 -8.67 -9.17 18.79
C GLY A 231 -8.12 -10.60 18.90
N ASP A 232 -8.66 -11.58 18.17
CA ASP A 232 -8.15 -12.96 18.15
C ASP A 232 -6.97 -13.10 17.17
N ARG A 233 -5.86 -12.45 17.53
CA ARG A 233 -4.67 -12.36 16.68
C ARG A 233 -3.99 -13.71 16.43
N LEU A 234 -4.03 -14.63 17.39
CA LEU A 234 -3.38 -15.94 17.25
C LEU A 234 -4.09 -16.79 16.18
N ASN A 235 -5.42 -16.84 16.20
CA ASN A 235 -6.15 -17.57 15.17
C ASN A 235 -6.14 -16.83 13.83
N ALA A 236 -6.10 -15.49 13.82
CA ALA A 236 -5.85 -14.72 12.61
C ALA A 236 -4.51 -15.11 11.95
N ALA A 237 -3.44 -15.18 12.75
CA ALA A 237 -2.12 -15.58 12.27
C ALA A 237 -2.13 -16.98 11.61
N ARG A 238 -2.81 -17.95 12.24
CA ARG A 238 -2.97 -19.31 11.69
C ARG A 238 -3.80 -19.35 10.41
N ALA A 239 -4.87 -18.54 10.32
CA ALA A 239 -5.67 -18.43 9.11
C ALA A 239 -4.87 -17.81 7.95
N TYR A 240 -4.09 -16.75 8.18
CA TYR A 240 -3.17 -16.23 7.17
C TYR A 240 -2.12 -17.25 6.73
N LYS A 241 -1.59 -18.05 7.66
CA LYS A 241 -0.66 -19.13 7.33
C LYS A 241 -1.30 -20.16 6.38
N ASP A 242 -2.54 -20.58 6.66
CA ASP A 242 -3.27 -21.51 5.80
C ASP A 242 -3.53 -20.92 4.41
N ALA A 243 -3.95 -19.64 4.35
CA ALA A 243 -4.11 -18.92 3.08
C ALA A 243 -2.82 -18.89 2.26
N ALA A 244 -1.69 -18.55 2.89
CA ALA A 244 -0.40 -18.46 2.21
C ALA A 244 0.07 -19.82 1.65
N ILE A 245 -0.22 -20.92 2.35
CA ILE A 245 0.08 -22.29 1.87
C ILE A 245 -0.73 -22.62 0.62
N LYS A 246 -2.01 -22.21 0.57
CA LYS A 246 -2.88 -22.40 -0.59
C LYS A 246 -2.42 -21.57 -1.80
N LEU A 247 -1.89 -20.37 -1.56
CA LEU A 247 -1.34 -19.48 -2.58
C LEU A 247 0.04 -19.88 -3.11
N ARG A 248 0.61 -21.04 -2.75
CA ARG A 248 2.00 -21.42 -3.09
C ARG A 248 2.40 -21.31 -4.57
N GLN A 249 1.44 -21.28 -5.50
CA GLN A 249 1.70 -21.10 -6.93
C GLN A 249 1.95 -19.62 -7.30
N ASP A 250 1.28 -18.70 -6.61
CA ASP A 250 1.52 -17.25 -6.65
C ASP A 250 2.40 -16.86 -5.46
N PHE A 251 3.70 -16.82 -5.73
CA PHE A 251 4.70 -16.61 -4.70
C PHE A 251 4.58 -15.22 -4.06
N GLU A 252 4.37 -14.17 -4.84
CA GLU A 252 4.27 -12.79 -4.32
C GLU A 252 3.08 -12.66 -3.37
N ARG A 253 1.89 -13.13 -3.77
CA ARG A 253 0.72 -13.13 -2.88
C ARG A 253 0.97 -14.01 -1.65
N SER A 254 1.52 -15.21 -1.83
CA SER A 254 1.86 -16.11 -0.71
C SER A 254 2.81 -15.46 0.29
N ALA A 255 3.89 -14.82 -0.17
CA ALA A 255 4.89 -14.19 0.68
C ALA A 255 4.32 -12.99 1.47
N LEU A 256 3.50 -12.15 0.83
CA LEU A 256 2.84 -11.02 1.48
C LEU A 256 1.86 -11.49 2.57
N VAL A 257 1.06 -12.52 2.29
CA VAL A 257 0.11 -13.10 3.25
C VAL A 257 0.86 -13.82 4.38
N MET A 258 1.97 -14.50 4.08
CA MET A 258 2.81 -15.15 5.09
C MET A 258 3.47 -14.14 6.02
N ARG A 259 3.85 -12.96 5.51
CA ARG A 259 4.35 -11.85 6.34
C ARG A 259 3.26 -11.33 7.29
N LYS A 260 2.00 -11.22 6.84
CA LYS A 260 0.86 -10.89 7.73
C LYS A 260 0.71 -11.92 8.84
N SER A 261 0.78 -13.21 8.50
CA SER A 261 0.77 -14.30 9.48
C SER A 261 1.85 -14.10 10.56
N LEU A 262 3.09 -13.85 10.14
CA LEU A 262 4.21 -13.66 11.05
C LEU A 262 4.05 -12.44 11.97
N ILE A 263 3.55 -11.33 11.43
CA ILE A 263 3.26 -10.12 12.20
C ILE A 263 2.19 -10.40 13.27
N GLU A 264 1.09 -11.06 12.90
CA GLU A 264 0.03 -11.39 13.85
C GLU A 264 0.49 -12.40 14.92
N PHE A 265 1.34 -13.38 14.57
CA PHE A 265 1.96 -14.25 15.57
C PHE A 265 2.80 -13.46 16.57
N ALA A 266 3.58 -12.47 16.10
CA ALA A 266 4.39 -11.63 16.98
C ALA A 266 3.52 -10.80 17.93
N HIS A 267 2.45 -10.17 17.44
CA HIS A 267 1.52 -9.42 18.29
C HIS A 267 0.71 -10.30 19.25
N ALA A 268 0.48 -11.57 18.91
CA ALA A 268 -0.24 -12.53 19.74
C ALA A 268 0.64 -13.25 20.77
N ALA A 269 1.94 -12.91 20.85
CA ALA A 269 2.93 -13.64 21.63
C ALA A 269 3.05 -15.15 21.26
N GLY A 270 2.75 -15.49 20.00
CA GLY A 270 2.86 -16.83 19.43
C GLY A 270 4.28 -17.19 19.01
N TRP A 271 5.27 -17.01 19.91
CA TRP A 271 6.70 -17.06 19.59
C TRP A 271 7.15 -18.37 18.95
N SER A 272 6.65 -19.50 19.45
CA SER A 272 7.02 -20.83 18.94
C SER A 272 6.58 -21.03 17.49
N GLU A 273 5.37 -20.60 17.15
CA GLU A 273 4.84 -20.67 15.78
C GLU A 273 5.53 -19.66 14.85
N ALA A 274 5.81 -18.44 15.35
CA ALA A 274 6.54 -17.41 14.61
C ALA A 274 7.95 -17.87 14.22
N VAL A 275 8.72 -18.39 15.19
CA VAL A 275 10.08 -18.89 14.95
C VAL A 275 10.05 -20.11 14.02
N ALA A 276 9.12 -21.05 14.23
CA ALA A 276 8.97 -22.20 13.34
C ALA A 276 8.65 -21.78 11.90
N LEU A 277 7.84 -20.73 11.72
CA LEU A 277 7.50 -20.21 10.39
C LEU A 277 8.72 -19.61 9.68
N VAL A 278 9.54 -18.84 10.40
CA VAL A 278 10.80 -18.26 9.88
C VAL A 278 11.80 -19.36 9.53
N ASP A 279 11.98 -20.35 10.40
CA ASP A 279 12.97 -21.40 10.21
C ASP A 279 12.57 -22.37 9.08
N ALA A 280 11.27 -22.64 8.89
CA ALA A 280 10.77 -23.51 7.83
C ALA A 280 10.73 -22.86 6.44
N ASN A 281 10.75 -21.52 6.34
CA ASN A 281 10.57 -20.80 5.09
C ASN A 281 11.75 -19.83 4.84
N PRO A 282 12.76 -20.22 4.03
CA PRO A 282 13.91 -19.38 3.73
C PRO A 282 13.56 -18.00 3.19
N VAL A 283 12.45 -17.88 2.46
CA VAL A 283 11.94 -16.62 1.91
C VAL A 283 11.40 -15.69 2.99
N VAL A 284 10.58 -16.23 3.90
CA VAL A 284 10.04 -15.44 5.02
C VAL A 284 11.20 -15.00 5.91
N SER A 285 12.18 -15.88 6.11
CA SER A 285 13.41 -15.51 6.77
C SER A 285 14.14 -14.40 6.03
N SER A 286 14.34 -14.49 4.72
CA SER A 286 15.03 -13.45 3.96
C SER A 286 14.23 -12.16 3.83
N SER A 287 12.90 -12.15 3.97
CA SER A 287 12.09 -10.92 3.86
C SER A 287 11.99 -10.12 5.16
N VAL A 288 12.34 -10.71 6.31
CA VAL A 288 12.32 -10.02 7.62
C VAL A 288 13.71 -9.66 8.13
N THR A 289 13.77 -8.62 8.95
CA THR A 289 15.04 -8.06 9.44
C THR A 289 15.68 -8.93 10.52
N ASN A 290 17.01 -8.82 10.67
CA ASN A 290 17.73 -9.57 11.70
C ASN A 290 17.30 -9.16 13.11
N ARG A 291 16.97 -7.88 13.33
CA ARG A 291 16.42 -7.39 14.60
C ARG A 291 15.07 -8.02 14.92
N PHE A 292 14.19 -8.16 13.92
CA PHE A 292 12.92 -8.84 14.11
C PHE A 292 13.09 -10.33 14.44
N LYS A 293 14.01 -11.03 13.76
CA LYS A 293 14.34 -12.43 14.07
C LYS A 293 14.91 -12.57 15.48
N LEU A 294 15.79 -11.65 15.88
CA LEU A 294 16.33 -11.59 17.23
C LEU A 294 15.21 -11.40 18.25
N TYR A 295 14.30 -10.46 18.02
CA TYR A 295 13.12 -10.23 18.85
C TYR A 295 12.31 -11.51 19.08
N LEU A 296 11.92 -12.20 17.99
CA LEU A 296 11.14 -13.44 18.08
C LEU A 296 11.89 -14.55 18.83
N ARG A 297 13.18 -14.74 18.54
CA ARG A 297 14.00 -15.80 19.14
C ARG A 297 14.29 -15.54 20.61
N THR A 298 14.57 -14.30 21.00
CA THR A 298 14.75 -13.91 22.40
C THR A 298 13.47 -14.13 23.18
N CYS A 299 12.31 -13.73 22.64
CA CYS A 299 11.01 -13.96 23.30
C CYS A 299 10.72 -15.45 23.47
N LYS A 300 10.94 -16.25 22.43
CA LYS A 300 10.78 -17.71 22.49
C LYS A 300 11.67 -18.33 23.56
N ARG A 301 12.98 -18.06 23.54
CA ARG A 301 13.94 -18.60 24.51
C ARG A 301 13.56 -18.25 25.94
N HIS A 302 13.14 -17.01 26.18
CA HIS A 302 12.69 -16.59 27.50
C HIS A 302 11.44 -17.37 27.96
N VAL A 303 10.45 -17.56 27.09
CA VAL A 303 9.24 -18.32 27.43
C VAL A 303 9.53 -19.81 27.62
N ASP A 304 10.51 -20.36 26.90
CA ASP A 304 10.98 -21.74 27.06
C ASP A 304 11.82 -21.93 28.36
N GLY A 305 12.08 -20.86 29.13
CA GLY A 305 12.84 -20.89 30.37
C GLY A 305 14.35 -20.69 30.21
N ASN A 306 14.84 -20.49 28.99
CA ASN A 306 16.25 -20.29 28.67
C ASN A 306 16.63 -18.80 28.72
N THR A 307 16.47 -18.16 29.89
CA THR A 307 16.69 -16.71 30.06
C THR A 307 18.14 -16.29 29.81
N ASP A 308 19.09 -17.12 30.24
CA ASP A 308 20.52 -16.82 30.06
C ASP A 308 20.92 -16.88 28.58
N GLU A 309 20.40 -17.85 27.82
CA GLU A 309 20.60 -17.94 26.37
C GLU A 309 19.91 -16.79 25.60
N ALA A 310 18.82 -16.26 26.15
CA ALA A 310 18.14 -15.10 25.59
C ALA A 310 19.01 -13.84 25.73
N SER A 311 19.60 -13.61 26.90
CA SER A 311 20.52 -12.50 27.15
C SER A 311 21.86 -12.66 26.42
N ALA A 312 22.46 -13.85 26.43
CA ALA A 312 23.69 -14.13 25.69
C ALA A 312 23.54 -13.88 24.18
N GLY A 313 22.40 -14.29 23.59
CA GLY A 313 22.11 -14.03 22.17
C GLY A 313 22.00 -12.55 21.82
N LEU A 314 21.51 -11.71 22.73
CA LEU A 314 21.48 -10.25 22.55
C LEU A 314 22.90 -9.65 22.59
N ILE A 315 23.75 -10.14 23.50
CA ILE A 315 25.14 -9.71 23.62
C ILE A 315 25.94 -10.12 22.39
N GLU A 316 25.76 -11.35 21.90
CA GLU A 316 26.39 -11.85 20.67
C GLU A 316 25.98 -11.02 19.45
N PHE A 317 24.68 -10.73 19.31
CA PHE A 317 24.19 -9.86 18.25
C PHE A 317 24.83 -8.47 18.32
N ALA A 318 24.88 -7.87 19.51
CA ALA A 318 25.51 -6.56 19.70
C ALA A 318 27.02 -6.59 19.41
N ALA A 319 27.71 -7.68 19.73
CA ALA A 319 29.12 -7.87 19.39
C ALA A 319 29.34 -8.01 17.88
N HIS A 320 28.44 -8.67 17.14
CA HIS A 320 28.55 -8.78 15.68
C HIS A 320 28.31 -7.43 14.99
N GLU A 321 27.30 -6.67 15.40
CA GLU A 321 27.03 -5.32 14.87
C GLU A 321 28.17 -4.33 15.17
N GLU A 322 28.86 -4.51 16.29
CA GLU A 322 30.06 -3.78 16.66
C GLU A 322 31.21 -4.01 15.64
N GLU A 323 31.43 -5.26 15.20
CA GLU A 323 32.51 -5.57 14.24
C GLU A 323 32.29 -4.95 12.86
N GLY A 324 31.04 -4.83 12.41
CA GLY A 324 30.68 -4.20 11.13
C GLY A 324 30.88 -2.68 11.12
N ALA A 325 30.85 -2.03 12.28
CA ALA A 325 31.00 -0.57 12.43
C ALA A 325 32.48 -0.12 12.59
N ARG A 326 33.44 -1.04 12.55
CA ARG A 326 34.90 -0.77 12.75
C ARG A 326 35.51 0.25 11.76
N ASN A 327 34.81 0.63 10.70
CA ASN A 327 35.30 1.52 9.64
C ASN A 327 35.07 3.03 9.88
N GLY A 328 35.02 3.54 11.13
CA GLY A 328 35.02 5.02 11.30
C GLY A 328 34.76 5.69 12.65
N ALA A 329 34.55 5.00 13.78
CA ALA A 329 34.16 5.66 15.04
C ALA A 329 35.22 5.56 16.16
N ALA A 330 35.51 6.69 16.82
CA ALA A 330 36.47 6.83 17.91
C ALA A 330 35.85 6.62 19.31
N GLY A 331 35.11 5.51 19.50
CA GLY A 331 34.51 5.12 20.79
C GLY A 331 35.10 3.83 21.36
N SER A 332 34.97 3.58 22.66
CA SER A 332 35.35 2.27 23.21
C SER A 332 34.39 1.19 22.68
N ILE A 333 34.93 0.02 22.34
CA ILE A 333 34.19 -1.17 21.91
C ILE A 333 32.96 -1.45 22.79
N ARG A 334 33.13 -1.20 24.09
CA ARG A 334 32.12 -1.43 25.10
C ARG A 334 30.97 -0.43 25.03
N ASP A 335 31.27 0.86 24.86
CA ASP A 335 30.24 1.91 24.77
C ASP A 335 29.34 1.66 23.56
N ARG A 336 29.93 1.21 22.45
CA ARG A 336 29.17 0.88 21.24
C ARG A 336 28.23 -0.30 21.44
N ARG A 337 28.66 -1.34 22.16
CA ARG A 337 27.82 -2.49 22.49
C ARG A 337 26.63 -2.09 23.35
N VAL A 338 26.85 -1.21 24.32
CA VAL A 338 25.80 -0.65 25.18
C VAL A 338 24.79 0.15 24.34
N GLU A 339 25.26 1.00 23.44
CA GLU A 339 24.41 1.78 22.51
C GLU A 339 23.53 0.88 21.63
N ILE A 340 24.08 -0.23 21.11
CA ILE A 340 23.31 -1.20 20.30
C ILE A 340 22.21 -1.85 21.14
N LEU A 341 22.52 -2.28 22.37
CA LEU A 341 21.55 -2.89 23.27
C LEU A 341 20.47 -1.88 23.71
N GLU A 342 20.80 -0.62 23.94
CA GLU A 342 19.84 0.47 24.19
C GLU A 342 18.94 0.73 22.98
N GLY A 343 19.49 0.62 21.76
CA GLY A 343 18.73 0.58 20.52
C GLY A 343 17.70 -0.56 20.51
N LEU A 344 18.13 -1.77 20.84
CA LEU A 344 17.24 -2.93 20.91
C LEU A 344 16.14 -2.76 21.96
N HIS A 345 16.42 -2.16 23.10
CA HIS A 345 15.40 -1.94 24.15
C HIS A 345 14.18 -1.16 23.64
N ARG A 346 14.38 -0.24 22.68
CA ARG A 346 13.31 0.56 22.07
C ARG A 346 12.56 -0.15 20.95
N TYR A 347 13.09 -1.26 20.44
CA TYR A 347 12.57 -1.95 19.26
C TYR A 347 11.09 -2.33 19.37
N PRO A 348 10.59 -2.90 20.50
CA PRO A 348 9.16 -3.21 20.58
C PRO A 348 8.26 -1.96 20.51
N ASP A 349 8.67 -0.88 21.18
CA ASP A 349 7.91 0.38 21.22
C ASP A 349 7.86 1.04 19.84
N GLU A 350 8.99 1.05 19.12
CA GLU A 350 9.10 1.62 17.77
C GLU A 350 8.18 0.90 16.75
N HIS A 351 7.80 -0.34 17.04
CA HIS A 351 7.04 -1.20 16.14
C HIS A 351 5.65 -1.61 16.69
N GLY A 352 5.25 -1.13 17.87
CA GLY A 352 3.99 -1.53 18.51
C GLY A 352 3.91 -3.03 18.86
N LEU A 353 5.05 -3.69 19.06
CA LEU A 353 5.15 -5.09 19.45
C LEU A 353 5.04 -5.25 20.97
N PRO A 354 4.65 -6.44 21.49
CA PRO A 354 4.68 -6.71 22.91
C PRO A 354 6.07 -6.44 23.52
N PRO A 355 6.18 -5.58 24.55
CA PRO A 355 7.48 -5.20 25.13
C PRO A 355 8.13 -6.34 25.89
N ASP A 356 7.34 -7.09 26.66
CA ASP A 356 7.81 -8.24 27.43
C ASP A 356 7.58 -9.57 26.68
N PRO A 357 8.50 -10.53 26.82
CA PRO A 357 9.67 -10.52 27.72
C PRO A 357 10.92 -9.84 27.14
N PHE A 358 10.88 -9.32 25.92
CA PHE A 358 12.06 -8.82 25.20
C PHE A 358 12.81 -7.70 25.94
N GLN A 359 12.11 -6.65 26.37
CA GLN A 359 12.70 -5.53 27.09
C GLN A 359 13.35 -5.96 28.41
N GLY A 360 12.76 -6.94 29.10
CA GLY A 360 13.35 -7.58 30.27
C GLY A 360 14.69 -8.26 29.96
N SER A 361 14.74 -9.09 28.91
CA SER A 361 15.98 -9.75 28.47
C SER A 361 17.07 -8.77 28.03
N VAL A 362 16.70 -7.68 27.36
CA VAL A 362 17.64 -6.60 26.99
C VAL A 362 18.17 -5.88 28.23
N THR A 363 17.32 -5.65 29.24
CA THR A 363 17.75 -5.04 30.50
C THR A 363 18.78 -5.93 31.23
N ALA A 364 18.56 -7.24 31.23
CA ALA A 364 19.52 -8.20 31.77
C ALA A 364 20.85 -8.19 31.01
N ALA A 365 20.81 -8.20 29.67
CA ALA A 365 22.01 -8.10 28.82
C ALA A 365 22.78 -6.78 29.03
N LEU A 366 22.06 -5.66 29.21
CA LEU A 366 22.66 -4.36 29.53
C LEU A 366 23.37 -4.38 30.88
N HIS A 367 22.78 -5.02 31.91
CA HIS A 367 23.42 -5.17 33.21
C HIS A 367 24.71 -5.98 33.12
N GLU A 368 24.72 -7.06 32.33
CA GLU A 368 25.91 -7.90 32.10
C GLU A 368 27.00 -7.15 31.32
N ALA A 369 26.63 -6.38 30.29
CA ALA A 369 27.56 -5.55 29.53
C ALA A 369 28.16 -4.40 30.36
N ARG A 370 27.43 -3.90 31.38
CA ARG A 370 27.80 -2.77 32.25
C ARG A 370 28.44 -3.21 33.58
N THR A 371 29.57 -3.93 33.54
CA THR A 371 30.50 -4.07 34.67
C THR A 371 31.43 -2.84 34.85
N SER A 372 31.09 -1.94 35.78
CA SER A 372 31.99 -1.03 36.53
C SER A 372 32.41 0.38 36.03
N GLU A 373 31.75 1.01 35.05
CA GLU A 373 31.84 2.49 34.91
C GLU A 373 30.46 3.08 34.57
N THR A 374 29.99 4.02 35.38
CA THR A 374 28.79 4.83 35.11
C THR A 374 29.20 6.01 34.24
N SER A 375 28.78 6.03 32.97
CA SER A 375 29.00 7.19 32.10
C SER A 375 27.98 8.29 32.43
N ARG A 376 28.33 9.56 32.17
CA ARG A 376 27.42 10.71 32.35
C ARG A 376 26.11 10.54 31.58
N GLN A 377 26.16 9.90 30.42
CA GLN A 377 24.99 9.58 29.60
C GLN A 377 24.07 8.57 30.29
N THR A 378 24.64 7.56 30.97
CA THR A 378 23.85 6.58 31.75
C THR A 378 23.14 7.24 32.93
N ASP A 379 23.77 8.24 33.56
CA ASP A 379 23.18 8.99 34.67
C ASP A 379 22.06 9.92 34.19
N LEU A 380 22.20 10.53 33.01
CA LEU A 380 21.15 11.34 32.38
C LEU A 380 19.94 10.49 31.99
N GLU A 381 20.15 9.31 31.40
CA GLU A 381 19.07 8.37 31.09
C GLU A 381 18.36 7.87 32.35
N ARG A 382 19.11 7.50 33.39
CA ARG A 382 18.55 7.09 34.67
C ARG A 382 17.74 8.23 35.28
N SER A 383 18.26 9.46 35.24
CA SER A 383 17.56 10.66 35.72
C SER A 383 16.28 10.91 34.95
N PHE A 384 16.31 10.76 33.63
CA PHE A 384 15.13 10.85 32.77
C PHE A 384 14.09 9.79 33.15
N MET A 385 14.50 8.54 33.33
CA MET A 385 13.59 7.45 33.71
C MET A 385 12.98 7.66 35.11
N ILE A 386 13.75 8.18 36.06
CA ILE A 386 13.25 8.56 37.40
C ILE A 386 12.21 9.68 37.27
N GLU A 387 12.51 10.72 36.50
CA GLU A 387 11.59 11.85 36.29
C GLU A 387 10.29 11.39 35.60
N MET A 388 10.41 10.50 34.61
CA MET A 388 9.29 9.90 33.90
C MET A 388 8.43 8.97 34.78
N ARG A 389 8.98 8.39 35.84
CA ARG A 389 8.22 7.61 36.84
C ARG A 389 7.67 8.48 37.97
N GLY A 390 8.23 9.68 38.16
CA GLY A 390 7.93 10.61 39.24
C GLY A 390 6.88 11.66 38.85
N LYS A 391 7.22 12.93 39.11
CA LYS A 391 6.31 14.08 38.92
C LYS A 391 6.17 14.51 37.45
N LYS A 392 7.06 14.03 36.58
CA LYS A 392 7.13 14.41 35.16
C LYS A 392 7.20 15.92 34.96
N ASP A 393 8.08 16.60 35.69
CA ASP A 393 8.26 18.04 35.56
C ASP A 393 8.79 18.41 34.15
N PRO A 394 8.03 19.18 33.34
CA PRO A 394 8.43 19.53 31.99
C PRO A 394 9.76 20.29 31.90
N ALA A 395 10.07 21.12 32.90
CA ALA A 395 11.32 21.88 32.91
C ALA A 395 12.51 20.93 33.08
N ARG A 396 12.43 20.02 34.07
CA ARG A 396 13.48 19.03 34.32
C ARG A 396 13.68 18.08 33.16
N ILE A 397 12.60 17.64 32.52
CA ILE A 397 12.64 16.80 31.32
C ILE A 397 13.35 17.53 30.17
N ALA A 398 13.03 18.81 29.96
CA ALA A 398 13.66 19.61 28.92
C ALA A 398 15.16 19.83 29.18
N ASP A 399 15.55 20.11 30.42
CA ASP A 399 16.96 20.30 30.79
C ASP A 399 17.78 19.03 30.51
N ILE A 400 17.28 17.86 30.91
CA ILE A 400 17.96 16.58 30.65
C ILE A 400 18.08 16.33 29.15
N ALA A 401 17.03 16.60 28.38
CA ALA A 401 17.05 16.42 26.93
C ALA A 401 18.03 17.36 26.22
N ILE A 402 18.14 18.62 26.67
CA ILE A 402 19.11 19.59 26.16
C ILE A 402 20.53 19.13 26.47
N GLU A 403 20.79 18.68 27.70
CA GLU A 403 22.11 18.18 28.10
C GLU A 403 22.54 16.94 27.29
N VAL A 404 21.61 16.01 27.04
CA VAL A 404 21.86 14.85 26.16
C VAL A 404 22.11 15.28 24.72
N ALA A 405 21.42 16.33 24.25
CA ALA A 405 21.56 16.82 22.90
C ALA A 405 22.90 17.53 22.61
N GLU A 406 23.64 17.95 23.64
CA GLU A 406 25.00 18.49 23.46
C GLU A 406 25.95 17.47 22.81
N THR A 407 25.74 16.18 23.09
CA THR A 407 26.53 15.08 22.51
C THR A 407 25.75 14.32 21.44
N GLU A 408 24.46 14.05 21.66
CA GLU A 408 23.61 13.24 20.78
C GLU A 408 22.25 13.91 20.55
N PRO A 409 22.18 14.89 19.62
CA PRO A 409 20.99 15.70 19.40
C PRO A 409 19.70 14.89 19.19
N ILE A 410 19.80 13.79 18.46
CA ILE A 410 18.65 12.95 18.14
C ILE A 410 18.08 12.24 19.38
N ASN A 411 18.93 11.85 20.32
CA ASN A 411 18.49 11.17 21.54
C ASN A 411 17.80 12.14 22.50
N GLY A 412 18.30 13.38 22.61
CA GLY A 412 17.59 14.45 23.33
C GLY A 412 16.19 14.71 22.76
N LEU A 413 16.05 14.80 21.44
CA LEU A 413 14.75 14.97 20.77
C LEU A 413 13.81 13.79 21.00
N ARG A 414 14.32 12.56 21.00
CA ARG A 414 13.55 11.34 21.29
C ARG A 414 13.09 11.27 22.74
N MET A 415 13.88 11.77 23.69
CA MET A 415 13.46 11.90 25.10
C MET A 415 12.24 12.82 25.23
N LEU A 416 12.26 13.97 24.55
CA LEU A 416 11.11 14.88 24.52
C LEU A 416 9.89 14.23 23.87
N GLU A 417 10.09 13.53 22.74
CA GLU A 417 9.02 12.80 22.05
C GLU A 417 8.35 11.77 22.99
N LYS A 418 9.16 10.96 23.68
CA LYS A 418 8.68 9.96 24.64
C LYS A 418 7.94 10.59 25.81
N ALA A 419 8.40 11.73 26.31
CA ALA A 419 7.73 12.44 27.39
C ALA A 419 6.35 12.94 26.95
N ILE A 420 6.25 13.56 25.78
CA ILE A 420 5.00 14.07 25.19
C ILE A 420 4.02 12.91 24.91
N ALA A 421 4.51 11.80 24.37
CA ALA A 421 3.69 10.62 24.04
C ALA A 421 3.19 9.86 25.27
N SER A 422 3.73 10.11 26.46
CA SER A 422 3.42 9.33 27.67
C SER A 422 2.00 9.50 28.23
N GLY A 423 1.17 10.38 27.63
CA GLY A 423 -0.26 10.54 27.94
C GLY A 423 -0.61 11.14 29.31
N ASN A 424 0.34 11.20 30.25
CA ASN A 424 0.09 11.62 31.64
C ASN A 424 0.45 13.09 31.91
N LEU A 425 0.73 13.88 30.87
CA LEU A 425 1.00 15.31 30.97
C LEU A 425 -0.25 16.12 30.64
N GLY A 426 -0.51 17.20 31.38
CA GLY A 426 -1.59 18.14 31.03
C GLY A 426 -1.28 18.88 29.73
N SER A 427 -2.31 19.40 29.04
CA SER A 427 -2.15 20.09 27.74
C SER A 427 -1.07 21.17 27.74
N LYS A 428 -1.05 22.05 28.75
CA LYS A 428 -0.04 23.11 28.91
C LYS A 428 1.39 22.57 29.06
N GLN A 429 1.55 21.43 29.74
CA GLN A 429 2.85 20.80 29.97
C GLN A 429 3.38 20.18 28.67
N SER A 430 2.51 19.46 27.96
CA SER A 430 2.83 18.90 26.64
C SER A 430 3.19 19.98 25.63
N ASP A 431 2.45 21.10 25.61
CA ASP A 431 2.76 22.23 24.72
C ASP A 431 4.11 22.90 25.06
N SER A 432 4.48 22.94 26.35
CA SER A 432 5.80 23.41 26.76
C SER A 432 6.92 22.52 26.22
N LEU A 433 6.78 21.19 26.37
CA LEU A 433 7.76 20.24 25.86
C LEU A 433 7.85 20.26 24.33
N ARG A 434 6.72 20.40 23.61
CA ARG A 434 6.70 20.57 22.15
C ARG A 434 7.45 21.82 21.70
N LYS A 435 7.33 22.92 22.43
CA LYS A 435 8.11 24.14 22.16
C LYS A 435 9.61 23.91 22.36
N SER A 436 10.01 23.27 23.45
CA SER A 436 11.40 22.91 23.70
C SER A 436 11.94 21.98 22.62
N GLN A 437 11.16 20.99 22.19
CA GLN A 437 11.53 20.06 21.14
C GLN A 437 11.73 20.76 19.79
N ARG A 438 10.83 21.67 19.41
CA ARG A 438 10.97 22.48 18.20
C ARG A 438 12.21 23.37 18.25
N ALA A 439 12.46 24.04 19.38
CA ALA A 439 13.65 24.86 19.55
C ALA A 439 14.94 24.04 19.42
N LEU A 440 14.98 22.87 20.08
CA LEU A 440 16.12 21.96 20.03
C LEU A 440 16.35 21.42 18.61
N PHE A 441 15.27 21.08 17.89
CA PHE A 441 15.38 20.61 16.51
C PHE A 441 15.95 21.68 15.59
N VAL A 442 15.51 22.95 15.71
CA VAL A 442 16.03 24.06 14.90
C VAL A 442 17.53 24.27 15.13
N ILE A 443 18.03 24.07 16.34
CA ILE A 443 19.47 24.22 16.66
C ILE A 443 20.31 23.14 15.96
N HIS A 444 19.78 21.92 15.86
CA HIS A 444 20.54 20.74 15.40
C HIS A 444 20.09 20.18 14.04
N SER A 445 19.13 20.81 13.35
CA SER A 445 18.50 20.27 12.14
C SER A 445 19.49 19.88 11.06
N ASP A 446 20.56 20.67 10.90
CA ASP A 446 21.58 20.47 9.87
C ASP A 446 22.50 19.26 10.19
N SER A 447 22.57 18.86 11.45
CA SER A 447 23.37 17.71 11.91
C SER A 447 22.59 16.40 11.97
N ILE A 448 21.26 16.46 11.92
CA ILE A 448 20.39 15.28 12.07
C ILE A 448 19.96 14.79 10.68
N PRO A 449 20.41 13.62 10.21
CA PRO A 449 19.98 13.07 8.94
C PRO A 449 18.52 12.65 8.95
N VAL A 450 17.85 12.67 7.79
CA VAL A 450 16.41 12.38 7.67
C VAL A 450 16.04 11.02 8.27
N ARG A 451 16.87 9.98 8.06
CA ARG A 451 16.66 8.63 8.64
C ARG A 451 16.45 8.62 10.16
N GLY A 452 16.99 9.62 10.87
CA GLY A 452 16.87 9.72 12.32
C GLY A 452 15.55 10.34 12.78
N ARG A 453 14.86 11.08 11.90
CA ARG A 453 13.77 12.01 12.25
C ARG A 453 12.39 11.38 12.29
N ARG A 454 12.18 10.22 11.63
CA ARG A 454 10.88 9.53 11.58
C ARG A 454 10.19 9.33 12.94
N PRO A 455 10.89 9.01 14.05
CA PRO A 455 10.25 8.90 15.36
C PRO A 455 9.71 10.23 15.93
N LEU A 456 10.11 11.39 15.40
CA LEU A 456 9.82 12.73 15.93
C LEU A 456 8.47 13.28 15.43
N ARG A 457 7.37 12.60 15.76
CA ARG A 457 6.03 12.90 15.21
C ARG A 457 5.51 14.28 15.61
N ASN A 458 5.87 14.80 16.78
CA ASN A 458 5.40 16.11 17.26
C ASN A 458 5.97 17.32 16.50
N LEU A 459 7.00 17.12 15.66
CA LEU A 459 7.59 18.21 14.87
C LEU A 459 6.79 18.55 13.62
N SER A 460 5.87 17.68 13.18
CA SER A 460 5.07 17.85 11.95
C SER A 460 5.94 18.04 10.70
N LEU A 461 7.07 17.34 10.63
CA LEU A 461 7.95 17.33 9.46
C LEU A 461 7.26 16.60 8.30
N LYS A 462 7.52 17.05 7.08
CA LYS A 462 6.87 16.49 5.87
C LYS A 462 7.64 15.27 5.38
N PRO A 463 6.99 14.19 4.94
CA PRO A 463 7.68 13.14 4.21
C PRO A 463 8.02 13.62 2.78
N LEU A 464 9.22 13.24 2.32
CA LEU A 464 9.63 13.33 0.92
C LEU A 464 9.33 11.99 0.24
N VAL A 465 8.42 12.01 -0.73
CA VAL A 465 7.95 10.81 -1.44
C VAL A 465 8.56 10.78 -2.84
N MET A 466 9.39 9.77 -3.08
CA MET A 466 9.94 9.43 -4.39
C MET A 466 8.94 8.59 -5.16
N VAL A 467 8.54 9.07 -6.33
CA VAL A 467 7.45 8.48 -7.12
C VAL A 467 8.02 7.55 -8.18
N ASP A 468 7.57 6.30 -8.18
CA ASP A 468 7.98 5.27 -9.13
C ASP A 468 7.27 5.40 -10.50
N THR A 469 7.83 4.79 -11.54
CA THR A 469 7.33 4.83 -12.92
C THR A 469 5.88 4.37 -13.02
N ASN A 470 5.52 3.27 -12.34
CA ASN A 470 4.16 2.70 -12.44
C ASN A 470 3.09 3.68 -11.90
N VAL A 471 3.40 4.45 -10.86
CA VAL A 471 2.49 5.49 -10.33
C VAL A 471 2.30 6.63 -11.33
N LEU A 472 3.37 7.04 -12.02
CA LEU A 472 3.30 8.08 -13.05
C LEU A 472 2.52 7.63 -14.28
N ILE A 473 2.66 6.36 -14.68
CA ILE A 473 1.89 5.77 -15.79
C ILE A 473 0.40 5.75 -15.45
N GLU A 474 0.01 5.30 -14.25
CA GLU A 474 -1.40 5.33 -13.83
C GLU A 474 -1.94 6.77 -13.78
N ALA A 475 -1.17 7.73 -13.26
CA ALA A 475 -1.57 9.13 -13.27
C ALA A 475 -1.75 9.70 -14.69
N LEU A 476 -0.89 9.30 -15.64
CA LEU A 476 -1.00 9.69 -17.05
C LEU A 476 -2.22 9.02 -17.71
N LYS A 477 -2.48 7.74 -17.43
CA LYS A 477 -3.66 7.04 -17.94
C LYS A 477 -4.93 7.74 -17.50
N ASP A 478 -5.06 8.04 -16.22
CA ASP A 478 -6.20 8.77 -15.65
C ASP A 478 -6.39 10.16 -16.29
N ASP A 479 -5.28 10.86 -16.51
CA ASP A 479 -5.28 12.18 -17.14
C ASP A 479 -5.69 12.13 -18.62
N LEU A 480 -5.22 11.13 -19.38
CA LEU A 480 -5.63 10.92 -20.77
C LEU A 480 -7.10 10.52 -20.88
N LEU A 481 -7.58 9.64 -19.98
CA LEU A 481 -8.98 9.23 -19.95
C LEU A 481 -9.93 10.42 -19.74
N LYS A 482 -9.51 11.44 -18.98
CA LYS A 482 -10.28 12.68 -18.87
C LYS A 482 -10.52 13.35 -20.22
N HIS A 483 -9.47 13.49 -21.03
CA HIS A 483 -9.57 14.20 -22.32
C HIS A 483 -10.25 13.39 -23.42
N LEU A 484 -10.22 12.07 -23.31
CA LEU A 484 -10.94 11.17 -24.21
C LEU A 484 -12.45 11.15 -23.93
N SER A 485 -12.88 11.51 -22.72
CA SER A 485 -14.30 11.52 -22.36
C SER A 485 -15.03 12.74 -22.94
N SER A 486 -16.17 12.50 -23.59
CA SER A 486 -16.97 13.53 -24.28
C SER A 486 -17.46 14.67 -23.37
N ASP A 487 -17.59 14.40 -22.07
CA ASP A 487 -17.99 15.36 -21.03
C ASP A 487 -16.88 15.73 -20.05
N SER A 488 -15.65 15.26 -20.29
CA SER A 488 -14.49 15.47 -19.41
C SER A 488 -14.64 14.93 -17.99
N LEU A 489 -15.57 13.99 -17.74
CA LEU A 489 -15.83 13.43 -16.41
C LEU A 489 -15.04 12.14 -16.10
N GLY A 490 -14.38 11.52 -17.09
CA GLY A 490 -13.54 10.33 -16.90
C GLY A 490 -14.29 9.01 -16.67
N SER A 491 -13.57 7.99 -16.20
CA SER A 491 -14.08 6.62 -15.93
C SER A 491 -14.71 6.50 -14.53
N LEU A 492 -15.70 5.60 -14.40
CA LEU A 492 -16.29 5.22 -13.11
C LEU A 492 -15.46 4.19 -12.33
N ASP A 493 -14.52 3.52 -12.98
CA ASP A 493 -13.72 2.49 -12.30
C ASP A 493 -12.74 3.16 -11.33
N TRP A 494 -12.89 2.86 -10.04
CA TRP A 494 -12.09 3.46 -8.98
C TRP A 494 -11.27 2.38 -8.27
N THR A 495 -10.15 2.02 -8.91
CA THR A 495 -9.23 1.01 -8.41
C THR A 495 -8.37 1.52 -7.25
N VAL A 496 -7.69 0.61 -6.56
CA VAL A 496 -6.73 0.97 -5.51
C VAL A 496 -5.56 1.76 -6.10
N GLU A 497 -5.06 1.35 -7.26
CA GLU A 497 -3.98 2.02 -7.99
C GLU A 497 -4.34 3.48 -8.28
N ARG A 498 -5.57 3.68 -8.76
CA ARG A 498 -6.14 5.00 -9.04
C ARG A 498 -6.22 5.86 -7.77
N ALA A 499 -6.74 5.28 -6.69
CA ALA A 499 -6.82 5.96 -5.40
C ALA A 499 -5.45 6.38 -4.85
N PHE A 500 -4.41 5.57 -5.09
CA PHE A 500 -3.06 5.83 -4.57
C PHE A 500 -2.40 7.05 -5.21
N HIS A 501 -2.33 7.13 -6.55
CA HIS A 501 -1.73 8.30 -7.21
C HIS A 501 -2.56 9.58 -6.98
N TRP A 502 -3.88 9.45 -6.92
CA TRP A 502 -4.77 10.56 -6.59
C TRP A 502 -4.50 11.09 -5.17
N MET A 503 -4.35 10.22 -4.18
CA MET A 503 -4.03 10.63 -2.81
C MET A 503 -2.67 11.28 -2.71
N LEU A 504 -1.64 10.76 -3.41
CA LEU A 504 -0.32 11.38 -3.46
C LEU A 504 -0.40 12.83 -3.95
N ARG A 505 -1.07 13.05 -5.08
CA ARG A 505 -1.29 14.39 -5.64
C ARG A 505 -2.05 15.29 -4.67
N ARG A 506 -3.16 14.80 -4.10
CA ARG A 506 -3.96 15.56 -3.12
C ARG A 506 -3.15 15.97 -1.90
N ARG A 507 -2.37 15.05 -1.31
CA ARG A 507 -1.54 15.36 -0.13
C ARG A 507 -0.43 16.35 -0.44
N ALA A 508 0.09 16.34 -1.67
CA ALA A 508 1.06 17.34 -2.12
C ALA A 508 0.41 18.72 -2.29
N GLU A 509 -0.79 18.78 -2.89
CA GLU A 509 -1.58 20.00 -3.02
C GLU A 509 -2.00 20.59 -1.65
N GLU A 510 -2.31 19.73 -0.67
CA GLU A 510 -2.53 20.12 0.74
C GLU A 510 -1.24 20.54 1.48
N GLY A 511 -0.07 20.42 0.83
CA GLY A 511 1.23 20.74 1.40
C GLY A 511 1.68 19.78 2.51
N ARG A 512 1.08 18.60 2.62
CA ARG A 512 1.36 17.58 3.64
C ARG A 512 2.53 16.68 3.27
N VAL A 513 2.76 16.45 1.98
CA VAL A 513 3.92 15.70 1.47
C VAL A 513 4.68 16.52 0.43
N LEU A 514 5.93 16.15 0.22
CA LEU A 514 6.76 16.64 -0.87
C LEU A 514 6.92 15.50 -1.88
N LEU A 515 6.69 15.75 -3.17
CA LEU A 515 6.85 14.75 -4.21
C LEU A 515 8.13 15.01 -5.00
N HIS A 516 8.82 13.95 -5.36
CA HIS A 516 10.00 14.00 -6.21
C HIS A 516 9.98 12.83 -7.21
N ILE A 517 10.32 13.09 -8.47
CA ILE A 517 10.50 12.04 -9.46
C ILE A 517 12.00 11.71 -9.57
N PRO A 518 12.43 10.51 -9.16
CA PRO A 518 13.81 10.08 -9.31
C PRO A 518 14.25 10.08 -10.78
N PRO A 519 15.51 10.38 -11.12
CA PRO A 519 15.99 10.42 -12.50
C PRO A 519 15.74 9.12 -13.28
N ALA A 520 15.91 7.95 -12.63
CA ALA A 520 15.64 6.65 -13.22
C ALA A 520 14.16 6.48 -13.60
N ALA A 521 13.25 6.76 -12.66
CA ALA A 521 11.80 6.72 -12.89
C ALA A 521 11.36 7.72 -13.96
N ARG A 522 11.94 8.93 -13.96
CA ARG A 522 11.68 9.94 -15.00
C ARG A 522 12.09 9.45 -16.38
N GLY A 523 13.29 8.87 -16.50
CA GLY A 523 13.80 8.33 -17.76
C GLY A 523 12.93 7.19 -18.29
N GLU A 524 12.52 6.27 -17.42
CA GLU A 524 11.65 5.16 -17.80
C GLU A 524 10.24 5.64 -18.17
N PHE A 525 9.65 6.56 -17.40
CA PHE A 525 8.36 7.17 -17.70
C PHE A 525 8.34 7.82 -19.08
N LEU A 526 9.35 8.63 -19.39
CA LEU A 526 9.50 9.25 -20.72
C LEU A 526 9.69 8.20 -21.83
N HIS A 527 10.38 7.10 -21.55
CA HIS A 527 10.54 6.02 -22.52
C HIS A 527 9.23 5.27 -22.79
N ARG A 528 8.44 4.98 -21.74
CA ARG A 528 7.14 4.31 -21.87
C ARG A 528 6.09 5.22 -22.51
N ALA A 529 6.16 6.52 -22.28
CA ALA A 529 5.29 7.54 -22.86
C ALA A 529 5.86 8.21 -24.13
N LYS A 530 6.78 7.54 -24.83
CA LYS A 530 7.45 8.10 -26.03
C LYS A 530 6.55 8.27 -27.26
N SER A 531 5.41 7.56 -27.32
CA SER A 531 4.46 7.65 -28.42
C SER A 531 3.05 7.23 -27.97
N PRO A 532 1.99 7.69 -28.65
CA PRO A 532 0.60 7.30 -28.39
C PRO A 532 0.41 5.78 -28.38
N ASP A 533 0.96 5.05 -29.34
CA ASP A 533 0.85 3.57 -29.39
C ASP A 533 1.48 2.89 -28.18
N SER A 534 2.62 3.41 -27.72
CA SER A 534 3.32 2.88 -26.56
C SER A 534 2.47 3.00 -25.30
N ILE A 535 1.80 4.15 -25.11
CA ILE A 535 0.95 4.35 -23.94
C ILE A 535 -0.42 3.66 -24.08
N LEU A 536 -0.98 3.59 -25.30
CA LEU A 536 -2.21 2.85 -25.57
C LEU A 536 -2.05 1.37 -25.17
N SER A 537 -0.89 0.78 -25.43
CA SER A 537 -0.58 -0.61 -25.04
C SER A 537 -0.58 -0.85 -23.52
N THR A 538 -0.57 0.20 -22.69
CA THR A 538 -0.65 0.10 -21.22
C THR A 538 -2.08 0.03 -20.69
N PHE A 539 -3.08 0.27 -21.54
CA PHE A 539 -4.49 0.10 -21.20
C PHE A 539 -4.94 -1.33 -21.51
N SER A 540 -4.68 -2.27 -20.59
CA SER A 540 -5.07 -3.68 -20.73
C SER A 540 -6.53 -3.96 -20.33
N ASP A 541 -7.07 -3.16 -19.42
CA ASP A 541 -8.31 -3.48 -18.69
C ASP A 541 -9.36 -2.36 -18.78
N THR A 542 -9.17 -1.40 -19.68
CA THR A 542 -10.07 -0.26 -19.87
C THR A 542 -10.48 -0.19 -21.33
N TYR A 543 -11.78 -0.03 -21.58
CA TYR A 543 -12.23 0.20 -22.96
C TYR A 543 -11.80 1.58 -23.44
N ILE A 544 -11.03 1.61 -24.53
CA ILE A 544 -10.65 2.82 -25.28
C ILE A 544 -11.10 2.66 -26.74
N ASP A 545 -11.89 3.62 -27.22
CA ASP A 545 -12.23 3.71 -28.64
C ASP A 545 -11.00 4.17 -29.44
N LYS A 546 -10.49 3.29 -30.32
CA LYS A 546 -9.25 3.53 -31.10
C LYS A 546 -9.38 4.72 -32.06
N ALA A 547 -10.58 4.99 -32.59
CA ALA A 547 -10.80 6.13 -33.48
C ALA A 547 -10.70 7.46 -32.71
N THR A 548 -11.35 7.55 -31.55
CA THR A 548 -11.27 8.71 -30.64
C THR A 548 -9.83 8.89 -30.13
N TRP A 549 -9.15 7.79 -29.81
CA TRP A 549 -7.74 7.82 -29.42
C TRP A 549 -6.86 8.49 -30.48
N SER A 550 -6.94 8.03 -31.73
CA SER A 550 -6.16 8.57 -32.84
C SER A 550 -6.54 10.00 -33.22
N GLU A 551 -7.76 10.45 -32.89
CA GLU A 551 -8.21 11.83 -33.12
C GLU A 551 -7.69 12.80 -32.04
N VAL A 552 -7.67 12.37 -30.77
CA VAL A 552 -7.38 13.24 -29.62
C VAL A 552 -5.91 13.18 -29.21
N VAL A 553 -5.28 12.01 -29.25
CA VAL A 553 -3.95 11.76 -28.66
C VAL A 553 -2.89 11.68 -29.74
N ASP A 554 -2.43 12.85 -30.20
CA ASP A 554 -1.23 12.99 -31.02
C ASP A 554 0.05 13.16 -30.16
N ASP A 555 1.21 13.14 -30.80
CA ASP A 555 2.52 13.24 -30.11
C ASP A 555 2.66 14.55 -29.31
N ALA A 556 2.14 15.67 -29.82
CA ALA A 556 2.27 16.97 -29.18
C ALA A 556 1.37 17.09 -27.95
N PHE A 557 0.14 16.57 -28.05
CA PHE A 557 -0.80 16.47 -26.95
C PHE A 557 -0.24 15.54 -25.86
N LEU A 558 0.28 14.38 -26.23
CA LEU A 558 0.90 13.45 -25.29
C LEU A 558 2.09 14.09 -24.57
N GLU A 559 2.99 14.77 -25.27
CA GLU A 559 4.13 15.48 -24.67
C GLU A 559 3.66 16.54 -23.66
N GLN A 560 2.61 17.29 -23.98
CA GLN A 560 2.00 18.26 -23.07
C GLN A 560 1.47 17.57 -21.79
N ARG A 561 0.76 16.45 -21.94
CA ARG A 561 0.19 15.71 -20.79
C ARG A 561 1.28 15.08 -19.92
N VAL A 562 2.29 14.48 -20.52
CA VAL A 562 3.48 13.95 -19.84
C VAL A 562 4.18 15.05 -19.02
N GLY A 563 4.34 16.24 -19.59
CA GLY A 563 4.89 17.40 -18.90
C GLY A 563 4.04 17.87 -17.71
N ALA A 564 2.71 17.84 -17.86
CA ALA A 564 1.78 18.18 -16.79
C ALA A 564 1.85 17.19 -15.62
N VAL A 565 1.91 15.88 -15.90
CA VAL A 565 2.08 14.83 -14.89
C VAL A 565 3.43 14.98 -14.18
N CYS A 566 4.52 15.18 -14.92
CA CYS A 566 5.85 15.42 -14.32
C CYS A 566 5.81 16.59 -13.34
N LYS A 567 5.16 17.70 -13.71
CA LYS A 567 5.05 18.88 -12.85
C LYS A 567 4.20 18.64 -11.60
N ALA A 568 3.14 17.84 -11.71
CA ALA A 568 2.26 17.53 -10.58
C ALA A 568 2.93 16.64 -9.53
N PHE A 569 3.85 15.77 -9.95
CA PHE A 569 4.55 14.80 -9.09
C PHE A 569 6.00 15.20 -8.73
N ASP A 570 6.43 16.42 -9.07
CA ASP A 570 7.77 16.93 -8.75
C ASP A 570 7.64 18.31 -8.07
N SER A 571 7.22 18.29 -6.80
CA SER A 571 7.02 19.50 -5.99
C SER A 571 8.27 19.88 -5.17
N TRP A 572 9.32 19.06 -5.24
CA TRP A 572 10.57 19.25 -4.52
C TRP A 572 11.75 19.11 -5.48
N SER A 573 12.75 19.98 -5.31
CA SER A 573 13.99 19.95 -6.08
C SER A 573 15.15 19.76 -5.14
N SER A 574 16.06 18.85 -5.50
CA SER A 574 17.21 18.57 -4.65
C SER A 574 18.11 19.79 -4.48
N PRO A 575 18.57 20.10 -3.25
CA PRO A 575 19.67 21.01 -3.06
C PRO A 575 20.90 20.51 -3.83
N SER A 576 21.61 21.41 -4.51
CA SER A 576 22.83 21.11 -5.28
C SER A 576 23.94 20.41 -4.48
N THR A 577 23.83 20.41 -3.14
CA THR A 577 24.68 19.76 -2.15
C THR A 577 24.40 18.27 -1.90
N SER A 578 23.36 17.66 -2.48
CA SER A 578 23.01 16.24 -2.26
C SER A 578 23.85 15.23 -3.05
N LYS A 579 25.03 15.62 -3.56
CA LYS A 579 25.97 14.73 -4.26
C LYS A 579 26.83 13.94 -3.26
N GLY A 580 26.17 13.26 -2.33
CA GLY A 580 26.83 12.24 -1.50
C GLY A 580 27.21 11.03 -2.35
N GLU A 581 28.17 10.24 -1.87
CA GLU A 581 28.45 8.92 -2.44
C GLU A 581 27.19 8.05 -2.28
N LYS A 582 26.72 7.45 -3.39
CA LYS A 582 25.53 6.60 -3.35
C LYS A 582 25.87 5.34 -2.52
N PRO A 583 25.01 4.94 -1.56
CA PRO A 583 25.25 3.74 -0.78
C PRO A 583 25.39 2.50 -1.66
N ASP A 584 26.35 1.64 -1.31
CA ASP A 584 26.48 0.33 -1.93
C ASP A 584 25.37 -0.60 -1.41
N LEU A 585 24.61 -1.17 -2.34
CA LEU A 585 23.50 -2.08 -2.05
C LEU A 585 23.90 -3.55 -2.23
N ASP A 586 25.10 -3.86 -2.71
CA ASP A 586 25.44 -5.22 -3.14
C ASP A 586 25.36 -6.23 -1.99
N ALA A 587 25.88 -5.88 -0.81
CA ALA A 587 25.78 -6.72 0.37
C ALA A 587 24.32 -6.94 0.81
N PHE A 588 23.48 -5.91 0.72
CA PHE A 588 22.05 -6.01 1.01
C PHE A 588 21.36 -6.97 0.03
N LEU A 589 21.55 -6.76 -1.27
CA LEU A 589 20.95 -7.60 -2.31
C LEU A 589 21.38 -9.08 -2.18
N LEU A 590 22.64 -9.34 -1.85
CA LEU A 590 23.15 -10.70 -1.61
C LEU A 590 22.55 -11.37 -0.36
N ARG A 591 22.27 -10.61 0.70
CA ARG A 591 21.57 -11.11 1.90
C ARG A 591 20.11 -11.45 1.63
N HIS A 592 19.45 -10.66 0.78
CA HIS A 592 18.03 -10.82 0.43
C HIS A 592 17.79 -11.62 -0.87
N ARG A 593 18.84 -12.23 -1.43
CA ARG A 593 18.83 -12.93 -2.73
C ARG A 593 17.70 -13.94 -2.94
N GLU A 594 17.26 -14.63 -1.88
CA GLU A 594 16.20 -15.64 -2.01
C GLU A 594 14.84 -15.00 -2.32
N VAL A 595 14.58 -13.77 -1.84
CA VAL A 595 13.38 -13.00 -2.21
C VAL A 595 13.47 -12.64 -3.70
N PHE A 596 14.58 -12.02 -4.09
CA PHE A 596 14.79 -11.52 -5.45
C PHE A 596 14.80 -12.62 -6.52
N LYS A 597 15.35 -13.81 -6.20
CA LYS A 597 15.28 -14.99 -7.09
C LYS A 597 13.85 -15.45 -7.35
N LEU A 598 12.94 -15.27 -6.39
CA LEU A 598 11.56 -15.70 -6.54
C LEU A 598 10.71 -14.67 -7.26
N VAL A 599 10.93 -13.37 -6.99
CA VAL A 599 10.36 -12.29 -7.80
C VAL A 599 10.75 -12.46 -9.28
N ASP A 600 12.02 -12.73 -9.57
CA ASP A 600 12.48 -13.01 -10.94
C ASP A 600 11.77 -14.21 -11.57
N LYS A 601 11.65 -15.34 -10.85
CA LYS A 601 10.90 -16.50 -11.36
C LYS A 601 9.45 -16.17 -11.67
N GLN A 602 8.79 -15.35 -10.86
CA GLN A 602 7.41 -14.95 -11.05
C GLN A 602 7.26 -14.01 -12.26
N LYS A 603 8.11 -12.98 -12.38
CA LYS A 603 8.13 -12.08 -13.54
C LYS A 603 8.32 -12.85 -14.85
N ARG A 604 9.16 -13.90 -14.85
CA ARG A 604 9.34 -14.79 -16.01
C ARG A 604 8.12 -15.64 -16.34
N ARG A 605 7.39 -16.14 -15.34
CA ARG A 605 6.12 -16.86 -15.56
C ARG A 605 5.08 -15.95 -16.21
N GLY A 606 5.08 -14.67 -15.85
CA GLY A 606 4.25 -13.63 -16.50
C GLY A 606 4.77 -13.14 -17.86
N GLY A 607 5.73 -13.83 -18.48
CA GLY A 607 6.24 -13.49 -19.82
C GLY A 607 7.21 -12.30 -19.88
N ARG A 608 7.60 -11.72 -18.74
CA ARG A 608 8.63 -10.65 -18.72
C ARG A 608 10.03 -11.27 -18.75
N THR A 609 10.93 -10.69 -19.53
CA THR A 609 12.35 -11.04 -19.54
C THR A 609 13.15 -9.89 -18.90
N PRO A 610 13.16 -9.78 -17.56
CA PRO A 610 13.73 -8.63 -16.88
C PRO A 610 15.25 -8.51 -17.09
N SER A 611 15.73 -7.27 -17.20
CA SER A 611 17.15 -6.97 -17.36
C SER A 611 17.87 -7.08 -16.02
N ARG A 612 18.94 -7.87 -15.94
CA ARG A 612 19.57 -8.26 -14.67
C ARG A 612 20.72 -7.33 -14.28
N THR A 613 20.98 -7.21 -12.99
CA THR A 613 22.24 -6.64 -12.49
C THR A 613 23.15 -7.77 -12.02
N SER A 614 24.42 -7.77 -12.45
CA SER A 614 25.39 -8.78 -12.00
C SER A 614 26.15 -8.28 -10.77
N ILE A 615 26.13 -9.06 -9.68
CA ILE A 615 26.86 -8.79 -8.44
C ILE A 615 27.72 -10.01 -8.16
N GLY A 616 29.04 -9.86 -8.15
CA GLY A 616 29.96 -10.98 -7.88
C GLY A 616 29.84 -12.16 -8.85
N GLY A 617 29.37 -11.94 -10.08
CA GLY A 617 29.12 -12.99 -11.07
C GLY A 617 27.76 -13.70 -10.94
N GLU A 618 27.00 -13.41 -9.89
CA GLU A 618 25.59 -13.82 -9.78
C GLU A 618 24.69 -12.76 -10.40
N GLU A 619 23.73 -13.18 -11.21
CA GLU A 619 22.70 -12.27 -11.70
C GLU A 619 21.57 -12.16 -10.68
N ILE A 620 21.38 -10.95 -10.17
CA ILE A 620 20.49 -10.66 -9.05
C ILE A 620 19.52 -9.54 -9.47
N TYR A 621 18.24 -9.76 -9.18
CA TYR A 621 17.19 -8.74 -9.22
C TYR A 621 17.39 -7.82 -7.97
N PRO A 622 17.26 -6.48 -8.02
CA PRO A 622 16.44 -5.73 -8.95
C PRO A 622 17.10 -5.12 -10.18
N GLU A 623 16.23 -4.67 -11.11
CA GLU A 623 16.65 -4.01 -12.34
C GLU A 623 17.44 -2.75 -12.02
N ARG A 624 18.23 -2.29 -12.98
CA ARG A 624 19.09 -1.12 -12.78
C ARG A 624 18.29 0.12 -12.35
N GLY A 625 17.10 0.33 -12.91
CA GLY A 625 16.23 1.47 -12.55
C GLY A 625 15.82 1.42 -11.07
N ASP A 626 15.27 0.29 -10.62
CA ASP A 626 14.89 0.06 -9.23
C ASP A 626 16.08 0.25 -8.27
N ARG A 627 17.26 -0.27 -8.63
CA ARG A 627 18.48 -0.09 -7.84
C ARG A 627 18.87 1.38 -7.72
N GLU A 628 18.81 2.13 -8.81
CA GLU A 628 19.12 3.56 -8.81
C GLU A 628 18.13 4.33 -7.92
N ILE A 629 16.84 3.98 -7.93
CA ILE A 629 15.82 4.55 -7.02
C ILE A 629 16.15 4.22 -5.55
N MET A 630 16.48 2.97 -5.22
CA MET A 630 16.89 2.56 -3.87
C MET A 630 18.11 3.34 -3.38
N GLN A 631 19.12 3.52 -4.24
CA GLN A 631 20.33 4.27 -3.91
C GLN A 631 20.05 5.75 -3.69
N ASP A 632 19.21 6.35 -4.53
CA ASP A 632 18.82 7.76 -4.41
C ASP A 632 18.03 7.98 -3.10
N ALA A 633 17.10 7.09 -2.77
CA ALA A 633 16.34 7.14 -1.52
C ALA A 633 17.25 7.01 -0.29
N ALA A 634 18.18 6.06 -0.32
CA ALA A 634 19.16 5.86 0.75
C ALA A 634 20.08 7.07 0.91
N ALA A 635 20.56 7.65 -0.20
CA ALA A 635 21.38 8.85 -0.18
C ALA A 635 20.63 10.04 0.45
N LEU A 636 19.37 10.26 0.07
CA LEU A 636 18.53 11.32 0.64
C LEU A 636 18.29 11.11 2.14
N ALA A 637 18.02 9.87 2.56
CA ALA A 637 17.80 9.53 3.97
C ALA A 637 19.05 9.78 4.85
N LEU A 638 20.25 9.71 4.28
CA LEU A 638 21.51 10.01 4.96
C LEU A 638 21.82 11.52 5.06
N THR A 639 21.11 12.37 4.32
CA THR A 639 21.32 13.82 4.33
C THR A 639 20.40 14.53 5.31
N SER A 640 20.75 15.76 5.68
CA SER A 640 19.91 16.66 6.48
C SER A 640 19.12 17.58 5.55
N ILE A 641 17.89 17.19 5.18
CA ILE A 641 17.03 17.99 4.31
C ILE A 641 16.11 18.88 5.16
N PRO A 642 16.04 20.21 4.96
CA PRO A 642 15.17 21.08 5.74
C PRO A 642 13.70 20.64 5.71
N ASP A 643 13.02 20.69 6.86
CA ASP A 643 11.59 20.37 7.05
C ASP A 643 11.13 18.96 6.62
N VAL A 644 12.06 18.08 6.24
CA VAL A 644 11.77 16.68 5.88
C VAL A 644 11.96 15.76 7.08
N GLY A 645 10.96 14.92 7.33
CA GLY A 645 10.91 13.97 8.44
C GLY A 645 11.22 12.54 8.07
N ASP A 646 10.97 12.15 6.82
CA ASP A 646 11.19 10.81 6.30
C ASP A 646 11.36 10.83 4.78
N VAL A 647 12.01 9.80 4.23
CA VAL A 647 12.05 9.52 2.79
C VAL A 647 11.22 8.27 2.53
N LEU A 648 10.27 8.35 1.61
CA LEU A 648 9.39 7.24 1.23
C LEU A 648 9.52 6.98 -0.27
N VAL A 649 9.49 5.72 -0.69
CA VAL A 649 9.32 5.34 -2.09
C VAL A 649 7.89 4.89 -2.31
N ALA A 650 7.16 5.58 -3.20
CA ALA A 650 5.81 5.23 -3.60
C ALA A 650 5.83 4.23 -4.76
N THR A 651 5.63 2.95 -4.45
CA THR A 651 5.66 1.85 -5.43
C THR A 651 4.83 0.66 -4.96
N ARG A 652 4.21 -0.03 -5.92
CA ARG A 652 3.51 -1.30 -5.70
C ARG A 652 4.39 -2.52 -5.99
N ASP A 653 5.63 -2.30 -6.45
CA ASP A 653 6.51 -3.36 -6.94
C ASP A 653 7.04 -4.24 -5.78
N SER A 654 7.00 -5.55 -6.02
CA SER A 654 7.35 -6.58 -5.03
C SER A 654 8.80 -6.45 -4.54
N ASP A 655 9.66 -5.88 -5.35
CA ASP A 655 11.10 -5.69 -5.10
C ASP A 655 11.40 -4.70 -3.99
N PHE A 656 10.47 -3.76 -3.77
CA PHE A 656 10.48 -2.86 -2.63
C PHE A 656 9.60 -3.41 -1.51
N ARG A 657 8.39 -3.87 -1.83
CA ARG A 657 7.39 -4.26 -0.81
C ARG A 657 7.82 -5.45 0.04
N LEU A 658 8.44 -6.47 -0.55
CA LEU A 658 8.83 -7.68 0.18
C LEU A 658 9.97 -7.44 1.17
N VAL A 659 10.84 -6.46 0.91
CA VAL A 659 11.99 -6.11 1.76
C VAL A 659 11.84 -4.72 2.40
N SER A 660 10.64 -4.14 2.39
CA SER A 660 10.40 -2.74 2.79
C SER A 660 10.94 -2.40 4.17
N ARG A 661 10.81 -3.31 5.14
CA ARG A 661 11.32 -3.08 6.50
C ARG A 661 12.84 -3.18 6.59
N ALA A 662 13.46 -4.03 5.78
CA ALA A 662 14.90 -4.14 5.73
C ALA A 662 15.53 -2.87 5.11
N LEU A 663 14.90 -2.32 4.06
CA LEU A 663 15.29 -1.03 3.48
C LEU A 663 15.20 0.10 4.52
N GLU A 664 14.11 0.14 5.29
CA GLU A 664 13.92 1.15 6.34
C GLU A 664 14.93 1.04 7.48
N GLU A 665 15.19 -0.17 7.99
CA GLU A 665 16.13 -0.37 9.10
C GLU A 665 17.59 -0.11 8.71
N GLU A 666 17.98 -0.44 7.47
CA GLU A 666 19.37 -0.33 7.01
C GLU A 666 19.70 1.02 6.39
N PHE A 667 18.82 1.51 5.52
CA PHE A 667 19.06 2.74 4.74
C PHE A 667 18.22 3.93 5.23
N GLY A 668 17.19 3.70 6.05
CA GLY A 668 16.42 4.77 6.67
C GLY A 668 15.33 5.39 5.81
N PHE A 669 14.91 4.72 4.74
CA PHE A 669 13.77 5.13 3.92
C PHE A 669 12.65 4.07 3.93
N GLY A 670 11.40 4.52 3.91
CA GLY A 670 10.23 3.64 3.87
C GLY A 670 9.74 3.35 2.45
N VAL A 671 8.79 2.42 2.35
CA VAL A 671 8.07 2.09 1.12
C VAL A 671 6.57 2.21 1.40
N VAL A 672 5.84 2.89 0.52
CA VAL A 672 4.37 3.01 0.56
C VAL A 672 3.79 2.51 -0.76
N GLY A 673 2.80 1.61 -0.70
CA GLY A 673 2.16 1.03 -1.88
C GLY A 673 0.67 1.38 -2.02
N ASP A 674 0.10 2.06 -1.03
CA ASP A 674 -1.31 2.40 -0.97
C ASP A 674 -1.54 3.67 -0.14
N ALA A 675 -2.74 4.23 -0.23
CA ALA A 675 -3.06 5.51 0.41
C ALA A 675 -3.22 5.40 1.93
N GLN A 676 -3.52 4.23 2.49
CA GLN A 676 -3.53 4.02 3.94
C GLN A 676 -2.11 4.03 4.51
N GLN A 677 -1.16 3.36 3.86
CA GLN A 677 0.25 3.38 4.22
C GLN A 677 0.80 4.80 4.14
N LEU A 678 0.47 5.53 3.08
CA LEU A 678 0.80 6.94 2.95
C LEU A 678 0.25 7.76 4.12
N ASN A 679 -1.03 7.62 4.45
CA ASN A 679 -1.64 8.33 5.58
C ASN A 679 -1.01 7.96 6.92
N SER A 680 -0.68 6.68 7.15
CA SER A 680 -0.01 6.23 8.38
C SER A 680 1.42 6.77 8.53
N GLY A 681 2.07 7.14 7.42
CA GLY A 681 3.36 7.82 7.40
C GLY A 681 3.27 9.34 7.55
N ILE A 682 2.08 9.92 7.37
CA ILE A 682 1.80 11.36 7.50
C ILE A 682 1.23 11.70 8.90
N LEU A 683 0.47 10.78 9.50
CA LEU A 683 -0.17 10.88 10.82
C LEU A 683 0.75 10.36 11.93
#